data_AF-A0A167WGC5-F1
#
_entry.id   AF-A0A167WGC5-F1
#
_cell.length_a   1.000
_cell.length_b   1.000
_cell.length_c   1.000
_cell.angle_alpha   90.00
_cell.angle_beta   90.00
_cell.angle_gamma   90.00
#
_symmetry.space_group_name_H-M   'P 1'
#
loop_
_entity.id
_entity.type
_entity.pdbx_description
1 polymer ?
#
loop_
_entity_poly.entity_id
_entity_poly.type
_entity_poly.pdbx_seq_one_letter_code
_entity_poly.pdbx_strand_id
1 'polypeptide(L)'
;MAPKKANFRLLGPRAFNKQEVQASLHESRKGERDRRYSYLDPLTEKRRDRVWKSWEEFAKCADIDPERIWQDLCLNVPNVQDYFCTFLKEYLKASVVLKPCLGPDEYAFERTITSAATLQDAWCLLVNYANDHILLKKRIEDRDQASFWTLKYSSKKNPESCGPAYEIGRWIAPFAAENGLTLKQTFEKASASMEDIMTILYTVWERADKICCTPADRLSFSAYLVEMGLGGWRPGELANKLYRDVKFVWVRDPENPSLTRTVCWITVHHNKIKKFKIERHQRSRVKYALTVIPSPILCLTTMFAIRAITDDAFERGFKTCRDVLSPETLPDGIEQVELSWKREFIQEEKLIRPMNYQRFRKLWYRAQTVAGCRSLIRPYALRVGAIGRLDGCLQPAVRNFIVSHTTQMFEQSYQPVRLRANLANVAFGEVAKHDEALWGAITKTLQSRDPNAPTQLTDLEREQFEHRQDITELREELALEKVQEEKTLLRRRIRYILERLEKLLLQEKRRLYFQEVDVSRAEQGSALPLQEDRQNWTLHPQQSRDVHETKRNQRKKIPIIGRKYRKSSLSIAKLGSRLKETQGDFELAECLLAYLKEGLEGRNNDWNHPKLTESAFSDSNGKGRLMDAIGKSIKSSQKLQSLKAKHANPLFSHIIDEKQESIHGGNATALLSVSSPQGLPCSDRISDATAEEILNQTIGGESTDNKKPRCLLCLQSFSSTALLTSHVQRQHMESLEGQFTCPECFRNKKEDVVVAGGPTAWSAHVASVHGRVHAPNLIHPRNALCLLCNRKFTKRGFNKHLSFHGELFDQPFACPICLHVDIVTRIIGVDQWAFHVYCAHGGDETLLGSVLLPQMHMDLGDQTWEMKGCKRKAELHVLPGLAAKERYTDTHESKKRKTKD
;
A
#
# COMPACT_ATOMS: atom_id res chain seq x y z
N MET A 1 -38.17 -26.49 -44.76
CA MET A 1 -37.50 -27.44 -43.84
C MET A 1 -37.13 -26.70 -42.57
N ALA A 2 -37.76 -27.00 -41.44
CA ALA A 2 -37.43 -26.39 -40.15
C ALA A 2 -36.17 -27.03 -39.54
N PRO A 3 -35.31 -26.28 -38.84
CA PRO A 3 -34.09 -26.82 -38.25
C PRO A 3 -34.44 -27.74 -37.07
N LYS A 4 -33.83 -28.94 -37.07
CA LYS A 4 -33.96 -29.93 -35.99
C LYS A 4 -33.52 -29.30 -34.67
N LYS A 5 -34.42 -29.25 -33.69
CA LYS A 5 -34.09 -28.90 -32.30
C LYS A 5 -33.03 -29.88 -31.78
N ALA A 6 -31.85 -29.36 -31.44
CA ALA A 6 -30.85 -30.12 -30.72
C ALA A 6 -31.41 -30.46 -29.31
N ASN A 7 -31.69 -31.73 -29.06
CA ASN A 7 -32.03 -32.23 -27.74
C ASN A 7 -30.79 -32.13 -26.84
N PHE A 8 -30.73 -31.10 -26.00
CA PHE A 8 -29.80 -31.09 -24.87
C PHE A 8 -30.25 -32.14 -23.86
N ARG A 9 -29.69 -33.34 -23.92
CA ARG A 9 -29.81 -34.32 -22.83
C ARG A 9 -29.04 -33.78 -21.62
N LEU A 10 -29.76 -33.47 -20.54
CA LEU A 10 -29.16 -33.31 -19.22
C LEU A 10 -28.37 -34.60 -18.89
N LEU A 11 -27.07 -34.47 -18.64
CA LEU A 11 -26.26 -35.58 -18.16
C LEU A 11 -26.86 -36.06 -16.83
N GLY A 12 -27.16 -37.36 -16.74
CA GLY A 12 -27.63 -37.98 -15.50
C GLY A 12 -26.60 -37.87 -14.37
N PRO A 13 -26.98 -38.22 -13.13
CA PRO A 13 -26.04 -38.30 -12.02
C PRO A 13 -24.82 -39.14 -12.40
N ARG A 14 -23.61 -38.71 -12.00
CA ARG A 14 -22.39 -39.49 -12.25
C ARG A 14 -22.54 -40.84 -11.55
N ALA A 15 -22.54 -41.93 -12.33
CA ALA A 15 -22.51 -43.28 -11.78
C ALA A 15 -21.09 -43.59 -11.30
N PHE A 16 -20.95 -44.05 -10.07
CA PHE A 16 -19.67 -44.45 -9.49
C PHE A 16 -19.63 -45.98 -9.34
N ASN A 17 -18.53 -46.61 -9.75
CA ASN A 17 -18.33 -48.03 -9.55
C ASN A 17 -17.96 -48.31 -8.09
N LYS A 18 -18.73 -49.16 -7.41
CA LYS A 18 -18.53 -49.50 -6.00
C LYS A 18 -17.14 -50.07 -5.72
N GLN A 19 -16.61 -50.92 -6.60
CA GLN A 19 -15.30 -51.55 -6.41
C GLN A 19 -14.17 -50.54 -6.57
N GLU A 20 -14.26 -49.66 -7.57
CA GLU A 20 -13.28 -48.58 -7.79
C GLU A 20 -13.29 -47.58 -6.63
N VAL A 21 -14.48 -47.19 -6.14
CA VAL A 21 -14.61 -46.30 -4.99
C VAL A 21 -13.97 -46.92 -3.74
N GLN A 22 -14.18 -48.22 -3.49
CA GLN A 22 -13.58 -48.91 -2.35
C GLN A 22 -12.05 -49.02 -2.49
N ALA A 23 -11.54 -49.30 -3.69
CA ALA A 23 -10.11 -49.30 -3.97
C ALA A 23 -9.48 -47.90 -3.76
N SER A 24 -10.09 -46.85 -4.31
CA SER A 24 -9.65 -45.47 -4.13
C SER A 24 -9.77 -44.99 -2.69
N LEU A 25 -10.76 -45.45 -1.92
CA LEU A 25 -10.87 -45.17 -0.49
C LEU A 25 -9.75 -45.85 0.30
N HIS A 26 -9.43 -47.10 -0.03
CA HIS A 26 -8.33 -47.82 0.61
C HIS A 26 -6.97 -47.16 0.29
N GLU A 27 -6.75 -46.73 -0.96
CA GLU A 27 -5.57 -45.98 -1.38
C GLU A 27 -5.50 -44.58 -0.70
N SER A 28 -6.61 -43.84 -0.66
CA SER A 28 -6.70 -42.54 0.01
C SER A 28 -6.55 -42.61 1.53
N ARG A 29 -6.83 -43.78 2.14
CA ARG A 29 -6.60 -44.05 3.57
C ARG A 29 -5.16 -44.48 3.85
N LYS A 30 -4.50 -45.13 2.89
CA LYS A 30 -3.07 -45.49 2.94
C LYS A 30 -2.15 -44.30 2.72
N GLY A 31 -2.56 -43.36 1.87
CA GLY A 31 -1.85 -42.09 1.71
C GLY A 31 -2.00 -41.24 2.96
N GLU A 32 -0.90 -40.96 3.67
CA GLU A 32 -0.86 -39.79 4.54
C GLU A 32 -1.26 -38.59 3.69
N ARG A 33 -2.42 -37.99 3.98
CA ARG A 33 -2.74 -36.69 3.39
C ARG A 33 -1.62 -35.77 3.81
N ASP A 34 -0.75 -35.42 2.87
CA ASP A 34 0.34 -34.50 3.12
C ASP A 34 -0.27 -33.15 3.50
N ARG A 35 -0.45 -32.95 4.80
CA ARG A 35 -0.99 -31.72 5.38
C ARG A 35 0.10 -30.67 5.53
N ARG A 36 1.35 -30.97 5.14
CA ARG A 36 2.51 -30.06 5.17
C ARG A 36 2.60 -29.18 3.93
N TYR A 37 1.49 -28.80 3.30
CA TYR A 37 1.51 -27.67 2.38
C TYR A 37 1.67 -26.38 3.19
N SER A 38 2.93 -26.04 3.50
CA SER A 38 3.32 -24.73 4.00
C SER A 38 2.97 -23.70 2.92
N TYR A 39 1.85 -23.00 3.10
CA TYR A 39 1.40 -21.92 2.21
C TYR A 39 2.22 -20.63 2.38
N LEU A 40 3.35 -20.72 3.08
CA LEU A 40 4.18 -19.57 3.39
C LEU A 40 5.06 -19.19 2.20
N ASP A 41 5.26 -17.89 2.05
CA ASP A 41 6.31 -17.38 1.17
C ASP A 41 7.68 -17.88 1.66
N PRO A 42 8.61 -18.30 0.77
CA PRO A 42 9.90 -18.87 1.17
C PRO A 42 10.73 -18.01 2.14
N LEU A 43 10.63 -16.68 2.06
CA LEU A 43 11.33 -15.80 3.01
C LEU A 43 10.66 -15.80 4.38
N THR A 44 9.34 -15.94 4.41
CA THR A 44 8.56 -16.06 5.65
C THR A 44 8.85 -17.40 6.33
N GLU A 45 8.93 -18.48 5.56
CA GLU A 45 9.32 -19.80 6.04
C GLU A 45 10.73 -19.78 6.64
N LYS A 46 11.74 -19.30 5.90
CA LYS A 46 13.10 -19.12 6.43
C LYS A 46 13.15 -18.26 7.69
N ARG A 47 12.30 -17.23 7.82
CA ARG A 47 12.24 -16.40 9.03
C ARG A 47 11.62 -17.19 10.19
N ARG A 48 10.55 -17.94 9.94
CA ARG A 48 9.89 -18.80 10.92
C ARG A 48 10.88 -19.84 11.48
N ASP A 49 11.61 -20.51 10.61
CA ASP A 49 12.58 -21.54 11.00
C ASP A 49 13.72 -20.96 11.84
N ARG A 50 14.18 -19.75 11.55
CA ARG A 50 15.19 -19.07 12.39
C ARG A 50 14.66 -18.77 13.79
N VAL A 51 13.43 -18.29 13.90
CA VAL A 51 12.82 -18.01 15.22
C VAL A 51 12.62 -19.30 16.00
N TRP A 52 12.22 -20.39 15.32
CA TRP A 52 12.11 -21.71 15.93
C TRP A 52 13.45 -22.24 16.44
N LYS A 53 14.53 -22.13 15.67
CA LYS A 53 15.87 -22.53 16.13
C LYS A 53 16.32 -21.78 17.38
N SER A 54 16.06 -20.46 17.44
CA SER A 54 16.33 -19.69 18.66
C SER A 54 15.50 -20.16 19.85
N TRP A 55 14.28 -20.64 19.61
CA TRP A 55 13.44 -21.23 20.65
C TRP A 55 14.00 -22.58 21.13
N GLU A 56 14.46 -23.45 20.23
CA GLU A 56 15.10 -24.72 20.60
C GLU A 56 16.38 -24.51 21.42
N GLU A 57 17.21 -23.53 21.03
CA GLU A 57 18.40 -23.14 21.78
C GLU A 57 18.04 -22.64 23.18
N PHE A 58 17.02 -21.79 23.30
CA PHE A 58 16.52 -21.34 24.60
C PHE A 58 15.99 -22.49 25.46
N ALA A 59 15.18 -23.38 24.89
CA ALA A 59 14.59 -24.50 25.60
C ALA A 59 15.67 -25.44 26.17
N LYS A 60 16.73 -25.68 25.41
CA LYS A 60 17.91 -26.41 25.87
C LYS A 60 18.59 -25.73 27.05
N CYS A 61 18.76 -24.42 27.01
CA CYS A 61 19.36 -23.66 28.12
C CYS A 61 18.46 -23.57 29.36
N ALA A 62 17.13 -23.60 29.18
CA ALA A 62 16.15 -23.56 30.24
C ALA A 62 15.80 -24.94 30.81
N ASP A 63 16.43 -26.02 30.31
CA ASP A 63 16.16 -27.42 30.66
C ASP A 63 14.68 -27.80 30.56
N ILE A 64 14.04 -27.36 29.45
CA ILE A 64 12.65 -27.69 29.15
C ILE A 64 12.54 -28.42 27.81
N ASP A 65 11.52 -29.27 27.69
CA ASP A 65 11.17 -29.90 26.42
C ASP A 65 10.55 -28.85 25.47
N PRO A 66 11.16 -28.62 24.28
CA PRO A 66 10.76 -27.56 23.36
C PRO A 66 9.39 -27.81 22.70
N GLU A 67 8.85 -29.03 22.73
CA GLU A 67 7.55 -29.40 22.17
C GLU A 67 6.47 -29.52 23.27
N ARG A 68 6.77 -30.17 24.39
CA ARG A 68 5.82 -30.44 25.49
C ARG A 68 5.24 -29.17 26.08
N ILE A 69 6.06 -28.15 26.27
CA ILE A 69 5.64 -26.88 26.88
C ILE A 69 4.57 -26.14 26.06
N TRP A 70 4.46 -26.40 24.75
CA TRP A 70 3.36 -25.88 23.93
C TRP A 70 2.03 -26.57 24.21
N GLN A 71 2.07 -27.86 24.57
CA GLN A 71 0.89 -28.62 24.98
C GLN A 71 0.44 -28.13 26.36
N ASP A 72 1.39 -27.94 27.28
CA ASP A 72 1.11 -27.40 28.61
C ASP A 72 0.54 -25.97 28.53
N LEU A 73 0.99 -25.18 27.54
CA LEU A 73 0.41 -23.87 27.23
C LEU A 73 -1.07 -23.99 26.79
N CYS A 74 -1.42 -24.97 25.95
CA CYS A 74 -2.81 -25.23 25.57
C CYS A 74 -3.68 -25.65 26.77
N LEU A 75 -3.11 -26.37 27.73
CA LEU A 75 -3.77 -26.83 28.94
C LEU A 75 -3.85 -25.75 30.04
N ASN A 76 -3.30 -24.56 29.80
CA ASN A 76 -3.19 -23.48 30.79
C ASN A 76 -2.51 -23.95 32.10
N VAL A 77 -1.49 -24.79 32.01
CA VAL A 77 -0.69 -25.16 33.18
C VAL A 77 -0.07 -23.89 33.78
N PRO A 78 -0.13 -23.70 35.12
CA PRO A 78 0.41 -22.50 35.77
C PRO A 78 1.89 -22.24 35.40
N ASN A 79 2.28 -20.98 35.34
CA ASN A 79 3.65 -20.50 35.09
C ASN A 79 4.24 -20.86 33.70
N VAL A 80 3.54 -21.61 32.85
CA VAL A 80 4.06 -21.95 31.51
C VAL A 80 4.26 -20.74 30.62
N GLN A 81 3.41 -19.72 30.76
CA GLN A 81 3.56 -18.46 30.03
C GLN A 81 4.91 -17.78 30.32
N ASP A 82 5.48 -17.96 31.51
CA ASP A 82 6.73 -17.32 31.92
C ASP A 82 7.92 -17.81 31.09
N TYR A 83 7.93 -19.07 30.63
CA TYR A 83 8.97 -19.56 29.73
C TYR A 83 8.94 -18.83 28.38
N PHE A 84 7.76 -18.57 27.83
CA PHE A 84 7.63 -17.83 26.57
C PHE A 84 7.94 -16.34 26.73
N CYS A 85 7.50 -15.73 27.83
CA CYS A 85 7.88 -14.37 28.18
C CYS A 85 9.40 -14.25 28.37
N THR A 86 10.03 -15.22 29.03
CA THR A 86 11.49 -15.28 29.23
C THR A 86 12.23 -15.49 27.92
N PHE A 87 11.75 -16.39 27.05
CA PHE A 87 12.29 -16.52 25.70
C PHE A 87 12.28 -15.17 24.96
N LEU A 88 11.16 -14.43 24.97
CA LEU A 88 11.09 -13.14 24.28
C LEU A 88 12.02 -12.09 24.89
N LYS A 89 12.26 -12.14 26.21
CA LYS A 89 13.29 -11.32 26.90
C LYS A 89 14.69 -11.66 26.40
N GLU A 90 15.06 -12.94 26.40
CA GLU A 90 16.38 -13.39 25.95
C GLU A 90 16.58 -13.19 24.45
N TYR A 91 15.54 -13.39 23.64
CA TYR A 91 15.54 -13.10 22.21
C TYR A 91 15.80 -11.62 21.92
N LEU A 92 15.24 -10.72 22.75
CA LEU A 92 15.54 -9.30 22.67
C LEU A 92 16.98 -8.99 23.08
N LYS A 93 17.47 -9.57 24.19
CA LYS A 93 18.86 -9.38 24.66
C LYS A 93 19.88 -9.86 23.62
N ALA A 94 19.66 -11.04 23.04
CA ALA A 94 20.49 -11.63 21.99
C ALA A 94 20.47 -10.84 20.66
N SER A 95 19.56 -9.87 20.51
CA SER A 95 19.48 -9.07 19.29
C SER A 95 20.57 -7.97 19.20
N VAL A 96 21.39 -7.80 20.24
CA VAL A 96 22.55 -6.91 20.26
C VAL A 96 23.71 -7.55 19.52
N VAL A 97 24.16 -6.92 18.44
CA VAL A 97 25.27 -7.43 17.61
C VAL A 97 26.35 -6.39 17.43
N LEU A 98 27.59 -6.83 17.41
CA LEU A 98 28.75 -5.99 17.13
C LEU A 98 28.77 -5.61 15.65
N LYS A 99 28.93 -4.32 15.36
CA LYS A 99 28.80 -3.78 13.99
C LYS A 99 29.81 -2.65 13.74
N PRO A 100 30.38 -2.55 12.52
CA PRO A 100 31.32 -1.47 12.20
C PRO A 100 30.73 -0.07 12.38
N CYS A 101 31.50 0.86 12.94
CA CYS A 101 31.13 2.26 13.19
C CYS A 101 32.23 3.25 12.73
N LEU A 102 31.87 4.53 12.60
CA LEU A 102 32.79 5.63 12.32
C LEU A 102 33.38 6.12 13.65
N GLY A 103 34.52 5.58 14.06
CA GLY A 103 35.15 5.95 15.31
C GLY A 103 36.40 5.10 15.57
N PRO A 104 37.23 5.50 16.55
CA PRO A 104 38.45 4.78 16.89
C PRO A 104 38.18 3.38 17.44
N ASP A 105 37.01 3.14 18.04
CA ASP A 105 36.61 1.83 18.55
C ASP A 105 36.32 0.81 17.44
N GLU A 106 36.20 1.28 16.19
CA GLU A 106 35.93 0.53 14.96
C GLU A 106 34.58 -0.21 14.90
N TYR A 107 34.07 -0.67 16.03
CA TYR A 107 32.82 -1.39 16.21
C TYR A 107 32.00 -0.82 17.38
N ALA A 108 30.68 -0.91 17.26
CA ALA A 108 29.75 -0.60 18.33
C ALA A 108 28.69 -1.71 18.45
N PHE A 109 28.27 -1.97 19.69
CA PHE A 109 27.12 -2.84 19.96
C PHE A 109 25.84 -2.13 19.54
N GLU A 110 25.10 -2.71 18.59
CA GLU A 110 23.84 -2.15 18.08
C GLU A 110 22.73 -3.20 18.20
N ARG A 111 21.63 -2.82 18.85
CA ARG A 111 20.43 -3.66 18.93
C ARG A 111 19.73 -3.73 17.58
N THR A 112 19.50 -4.93 17.06
CA THR A 112 18.84 -5.15 15.77
C THR A 112 17.31 -5.11 15.86
N ILE A 113 16.74 -5.45 17.01
CA ILE A 113 15.30 -5.33 17.29
C ILE A 113 15.04 -4.01 17.99
N THR A 114 14.42 -3.05 17.28
CA THR A 114 14.15 -1.70 17.79
C THR A 114 12.66 -1.39 17.95
N SER A 115 11.76 -2.30 17.57
CA SER A 115 10.31 -2.09 17.62
C SER A 115 9.54 -3.27 18.22
N ALA A 116 8.46 -2.95 18.94
CA ALA A 116 7.54 -3.95 19.51
C ALA A 116 6.89 -4.84 18.44
N ALA A 117 6.56 -4.25 17.28
CA ALA A 117 5.98 -4.99 16.16
C ALA A 117 6.89 -6.14 15.68
N THR A 118 8.22 -5.99 15.79
CA THR A 118 9.16 -7.05 15.41
C THR A 118 9.11 -8.23 16.38
N LEU A 119 8.96 -7.97 17.68
CA LEU A 119 8.76 -9.00 18.71
C LEU A 119 7.40 -9.69 18.56
N GLN A 120 6.33 -8.94 18.33
CA GLN A 120 5.01 -9.52 18.06
C GLN A 120 5.01 -10.41 16.81
N ASP A 121 5.72 -10.01 15.75
CA ASP A 121 5.89 -10.85 14.57
C ASP A 121 6.69 -12.13 14.87
N ALA A 122 7.74 -12.05 15.70
CA ALA A 122 8.49 -13.24 16.13
C ALA A 122 7.58 -14.20 16.92
N TRP A 123 6.82 -13.67 17.89
CA TRP A 123 5.83 -14.45 18.64
C TRP A 123 4.78 -15.10 17.72
N CYS A 124 4.24 -14.34 16.76
CA CYS A 124 3.30 -14.85 15.76
C CYS A 124 3.88 -15.99 14.93
N LEU A 125 5.12 -15.86 14.46
CA LEU A 125 5.79 -16.91 13.71
C LEU A 125 5.99 -18.17 14.54
N LEU A 126 6.35 -18.01 15.81
CA LEU A 126 6.57 -19.11 16.74
C LEU A 126 5.27 -19.88 17.04
N VAL A 127 4.18 -19.17 17.36
CA VAL A 127 2.85 -19.78 17.56
C VAL A 127 2.37 -20.52 16.30
N ASN A 128 2.59 -19.93 15.11
CA ASN A 128 2.24 -20.59 13.86
C ASN A 128 3.06 -21.86 13.62
N TYR A 129 4.35 -21.85 13.94
CA TYR A 129 5.19 -23.05 13.87
C TYR A 129 4.66 -24.15 14.79
N ALA A 130 4.41 -23.83 16.06
CA ALA A 130 3.89 -24.79 17.02
C ALA A 130 2.54 -25.39 16.59
N ASN A 131 1.63 -24.55 16.06
CA ASN A 131 0.37 -25.03 15.49
C ASN A 131 0.57 -26.02 14.34
N ASP A 132 1.50 -25.74 13.42
CA ASP A 132 1.69 -26.53 12.21
C ASP A 132 2.47 -27.83 12.46
N HIS A 133 3.42 -27.83 13.40
CA HIS A 133 4.39 -28.92 13.57
C HIS A 133 4.20 -29.74 14.84
N ILE A 134 3.71 -29.13 15.93
CA ILE A 134 3.60 -29.78 17.25
C ILE A 134 2.14 -30.11 17.53
N LEU A 135 1.30 -29.09 17.64
CA LEU A 135 -0.09 -29.24 18.02
C LEU A 135 -0.93 -29.94 16.95
N LEU A 136 -0.48 -29.92 15.68
CA LEU A 136 -1.12 -30.71 14.63
C LEU A 136 -1.08 -32.21 14.93
N LYS A 137 0.04 -32.73 15.47
CA LYS A 137 0.16 -34.14 15.87
C LYS A 137 -0.86 -34.46 16.97
N LYS A 138 -0.95 -33.61 17.99
CA LYS A 138 -1.94 -33.74 19.07
C LYS A 138 -3.38 -33.69 18.60
N ARG A 139 -3.73 -32.82 17.65
CA ARG A 139 -5.07 -32.81 17.03
C ARG A 139 -5.40 -34.08 16.24
N ILE A 140 -4.39 -34.80 15.76
CA ILE A 140 -4.57 -36.06 15.04
C ILE A 140 -4.75 -37.23 16.03
N GLU A 141 -3.98 -37.23 17.12
CA GLU A 141 -4.06 -38.20 18.22
C GLU A 141 -5.37 -38.07 19.01
N ASP A 142 -5.74 -36.84 19.37
CA ASP A 142 -6.93 -36.49 20.14
C ASP A 142 -7.88 -35.64 19.28
N ARG A 143 -8.63 -36.34 18.42
CA ARG A 143 -9.53 -35.69 17.45
C ARG A 143 -10.73 -35.03 18.10
N ASP A 144 -11.21 -35.59 19.20
CA ASP A 144 -12.42 -35.12 19.88
C ASP A 144 -12.16 -33.80 20.62
N GLN A 145 -10.92 -33.56 21.06
CA GLN A 145 -10.50 -32.29 21.67
C GLN A 145 -9.60 -31.43 20.76
N ALA A 146 -9.64 -31.63 19.44
CA ALA A 146 -8.74 -30.94 18.51
C ALA A 146 -8.79 -29.40 18.61
N SER A 147 -9.90 -28.81 19.08
CA SER A 147 -10.00 -27.36 19.32
C SER A 147 -9.15 -26.86 20.49
N PHE A 148 -8.94 -27.68 21.53
CA PHE A 148 -8.10 -27.34 22.68
C PHE A 148 -6.62 -27.27 22.30
N TRP A 149 -6.20 -28.14 21.37
CA TRP A 149 -4.85 -28.16 20.81
C TRP A 149 -4.66 -27.12 19.70
N THR A 150 -5.27 -25.94 19.79
CA THR A 150 -5.12 -24.86 18.79
C THR A 150 -4.89 -23.52 19.48
N LEU A 151 -3.75 -22.90 19.21
CA LEU A 151 -3.44 -21.56 19.71
C LEU A 151 -3.84 -20.49 18.68
N LYS A 152 -4.57 -19.47 19.11
CA LYS A 152 -5.00 -18.36 18.24
C LYS A 152 -4.25 -17.10 18.58
N TYR A 153 -3.40 -16.63 17.67
CA TYR A 153 -2.73 -15.35 17.79
C TYR A 153 -2.48 -14.71 16.43
N SER A 154 -2.60 -13.38 16.34
CA SER A 154 -2.25 -12.60 15.16
C SER A 154 -1.70 -11.24 15.57
N SER A 155 -0.56 -10.84 15.00
CA SER A 155 -0.01 -9.49 15.20
C SER A 155 -0.84 -8.37 14.53
N LYS A 156 -1.87 -8.70 13.75
CA LYS A 156 -2.62 -7.74 12.90
C LYS A 156 -4.13 -7.63 13.19
N LYS A 157 -4.70 -8.49 14.02
CA LYS A 157 -6.13 -8.53 14.32
C LYS A 157 -6.32 -8.75 15.81
N ASN A 158 -6.82 -7.75 16.54
CA ASN A 158 -7.19 -7.85 17.96
C ASN A 158 -8.31 -6.86 18.26
N PRO A 159 -9.54 -7.34 18.46
CA PRO A 159 -10.16 -7.06 19.77
C PRO A 159 -10.88 -8.25 20.44
N GLU A 160 -11.03 -9.41 19.77
CA GLU A 160 -11.93 -10.50 20.24
C GLU A 160 -11.24 -11.84 20.52
N SER A 161 -9.91 -11.95 20.41
CA SER A 161 -9.19 -13.19 20.73
C SER A 161 -8.89 -13.30 22.22
N CYS A 162 -9.14 -14.48 22.79
CA CYS A 162 -8.80 -14.87 24.15
C CYS A 162 -7.85 -16.08 24.17
N GLY A 163 -7.16 -16.29 25.29
CA GLY A 163 -6.32 -17.47 25.53
C GLY A 163 -4.84 -17.15 25.77
N PRO A 164 -4.05 -18.16 26.13
CA PRO A 164 -2.70 -17.99 26.67
C PRO A 164 -1.74 -17.34 25.66
N ALA A 165 -1.86 -17.70 24.37
CA ALA A 165 -1.02 -17.08 23.34
C ALA A 165 -1.35 -15.60 23.08
N TYR A 166 -2.60 -15.20 23.31
CA TYR A 166 -3.03 -13.81 23.22
C TYR A 166 -2.53 -13.00 24.42
N GLU A 167 -2.54 -13.58 25.62
CA GLU A 167 -2.05 -12.94 26.84
C GLU A 167 -0.57 -12.59 26.76
N ILE A 168 0.27 -13.54 26.32
CA ILE A 168 1.69 -13.28 26.01
C ILE A 168 1.82 -12.16 24.98
N GLY A 169 1.01 -12.22 23.91
CA GLY A 169 1.01 -11.20 22.87
C GLY A 169 0.62 -9.78 23.34
N ARG A 170 -0.27 -9.69 24.34
CA ARG A 170 -0.68 -8.44 25.01
C ARG A 170 0.42 -7.91 25.92
N TRP A 171 1.12 -8.81 26.63
CA TRP A 171 2.26 -8.48 27.49
C TRP A 171 3.47 -7.89 26.73
N ILE A 172 3.65 -8.23 25.45
CA ILE A 172 4.77 -7.70 24.64
C ILE A 172 4.79 -6.16 24.59
N ALA A 173 3.64 -5.49 24.56
CA ALA A 173 3.59 -4.03 24.45
C ALA A 173 4.17 -3.30 25.68
N PRO A 174 3.74 -3.56 26.92
CA PRO A 174 4.37 -2.96 28.11
C PRO A 174 5.84 -3.36 28.24
N PHE A 175 6.18 -4.64 28.04
CA PHE A 175 7.58 -5.10 28.06
C PHE A 175 8.47 -4.34 27.05
N ALA A 176 7.97 -4.14 25.83
CA ALA A 176 8.68 -3.41 24.80
C ALA A 176 8.91 -1.95 25.19
N ALA A 177 7.94 -1.29 25.83
CA ALA A 177 8.08 0.08 26.32
C ALA A 177 9.16 0.18 27.41
N GLU A 178 9.16 -0.74 28.39
CA GLU A 178 10.17 -0.82 29.46
C GLU A 178 11.60 -1.01 28.91
N ASN A 179 11.73 -1.67 27.77
CA ASN A 179 13.03 -1.96 27.15
C ASN A 179 13.42 -0.95 26.05
N GLY A 180 12.74 0.20 25.98
CA GLY A 180 13.05 1.29 25.05
C GLY A 180 12.76 0.97 23.58
N LEU A 181 11.90 -0.01 23.29
CA LEU A 181 11.46 -0.30 21.93
C LEU A 181 10.33 0.62 21.50
N THR A 182 10.35 1.04 20.23
CA THR A 182 9.26 1.87 19.72
C THR A 182 7.98 1.07 19.55
N LEU A 183 6.89 1.61 20.12
CA LEU A 183 5.52 1.16 19.85
C LEU A 183 4.96 1.80 18.57
N LYS A 184 5.62 2.84 18.07
CA LYS A 184 5.19 3.60 16.89
C LYS A 184 5.69 2.95 15.61
N GLN A 185 5.00 3.22 14.51
CA GLN A 185 5.47 2.83 13.20
C GLN A 185 6.82 3.52 12.90
N THR A 186 7.84 2.74 12.53
CA THR A 186 9.23 3.22 12.30
C THR A 186 9.42 3.99 10.99
N PHE A 187 8.34 4.28 10.27
CA PHE A 187 8.39 5.02 9.02
C PHE A 187 7.08 5.72 8.74
N GLU A 188 7.18 6.88 8.10
CA GLU A 188 6.03 7.61 7.60
C GLU A 188 5.59 7.07 6.24
N LYS A 189 4.27 7.00 6.04
CA LYS A 189 3.68 6.65 4.74
C LYS A 189 3.71 7.88 3.84
N ALA A 190 4.74 7.96 2.99
CA ALA A 190 4.84 8.95 1.94
C ALA A 190 4.12 8.52 0.64
N SER A 191 3.83 9.47 -0.23
CA SER A 191 3.07 9.26 -1.48
C SER A 191 3.75 9.93 -2.67
N ALA A 192 4.40 9.16 -3.53
CA ALA A 192 5.17 9.70 -4.66
C ALA A 192 4.25 10.28 -5.76
N SER A 193 4.47 11.54 -6.11
CA SER A 193 3.77 12.22 -7.21
C SER A 193 4.33 11.79 -8.58
N MET A 194 3.73 12.29 -9.66
CA MET A 194 4.28 12.11 -11.01
C MET A 194 5.64 12.80 -11.14
N GLU A 195 5.77 14.01 -10.61
CA GLU A 195 7.00 14.80 -10.62
C GLU A 195 8.10 14.15 -9.78
N ASP A 196 7.75 13.49 -8.66
CA ASP A 196 8.69 12.69 -7.89
C ASP A 196 9.25 11.53 -8.75
N ILE A 197 8.38 10.82 -9.48
CA ILE A 197 8.78 9.74 -10.41
C ILE A 197 9.68 10.29 -11.51
N MET A 198 9.29 11.39 -12.15
CA MET A 198 10.07 12.04 -13.20
C MET A 198 11.44 12.48 -12.68
N THR A 199 11.51 13.08 -11.49
CA THR A 199 12.78 13.49 -10.87
C THR A 199 13.74 12.31 -10.72
N ILE A 200 13.24 11.16 -10.27
CA ILE A 200 14.05 9.95 -10.13
C ILE A 200 14.47 9.40 -11.49
N LEU A 201 13.56 9.34 -12.47
CA LEU A 201 13.87 8.91 -13.82
C LEU A 201 14.96 9.79 -14.45
N TYR A 202 14.80 11.12 -14.43
CA TYR A 202 15.80 12.05 -14.96
C TYR A 202 17.15 11.89 -14.24
N THR A 203 17.15 11.77 -12.91
CA THR A 203 18.39 11.57 -12.15
C THR A 203 19.13 10.30 -12.62
N VAL A 204 18.40 9.23 -12.92
CA VAL A 204 18.96 7.96 -13.38
C VAL A 204 19.61 8.06 -14.75
N TRP A 205 19.08 8.92 -15.63
CA TRP A 205 19.61 9.13 -16.97
C TRP A 205 20.70 10.21 -17.03
N GLU A 206 20.50 11.35 -16.36
CA GLU A 206 21.41 12.50 -16.41
C GLU A 206 22.66 12.32 -15.53
N ARG A 207 22.56 11.54 -14.44
CA ARG A 207 23.63 11.33 -13.45
C ARG A 207 24.01 9.86 -13.33
N ALA A 208 24.01 9.18 -14.47
CA ALA A 208 24.29 7.76 -14.63
C ALA A 208 25.64 7.33 -14.02
N ASP A 209 26.67 8.16 -14.22
CA ASP A 209 28.02 8.03 -13.66
C ASP A 209 28.01 7.90 -12.13
N LYS A 210 27.09 8.60 -11.47
CA LYS A 210 27.00 8.60 -10.00
C LYS A 210 26.18 7.44 -9.44
N ILE A 211 25.41 6.73 -10.25
CA ILE A 211 24.51 5.65 -9.79
C ILE A 211 25.16 4.27 -9.93
N CYS A 212 26.20 4.14 -10.76
CA CYS A 212 26.93 2.89 -11.01
C CYS A 212 25.97 1.75 -11.43
N CYS A 213 25.26 1.94 -12.53
CA CYS A 213 24.35 0.95 -13.11
C CYS A 213 24.64 0.71 -14.60
N THR A 214 24.49 -0.54 -15.05
CA THR A 214 24.63 -0.88 -16.47
C THR A 214 23.50 -0.28 -17.29
N PRO A 215 23.67 -0.11 -18.62
CA PRO A 215 22.57 0.30 -19.50
C PRO A 215 21.32 -0.58 -19.34
N ALA A 216 21.49 -1.90 -19.25
CA ALA A 216 20.40 -2.86 -19.04
C ALA A 216 19.71 -2.71 -17.67
N ASP A 217 20.47 -2.46 -16.60
CA ASP A 217 19.92 -2.15 -15.28
C ASP A 217 19.09 -0.86 -15.34
N ARG A 218 19.57 0.15 -16.07
CA ARG A 218 18.92 1.45 -16.19
C ARG A 218 17.56 1.34 -16.86
N LEU A 219 17.52 0.70 -18.03
CA LEU A 219 16.28 0.45 -18.77
C LEU A 219 15.29 -0.36 -17.91
N SER A 220 15.79 -1.43 -17.27
CA SER A 220 14.95 -2.29 -16.43
C SER A 220 14.43 -1.55 -15.20
N PHE A 221 15.24 -0.68 -14.58
CA PHE A 221 14.84 0.15 -13.44
C PHE A 221 13.78 1.16 -13.85
N SER A 222 13.97 1.87 -14.97
CA SER A 222 12.97 2.82 -15.50
C SER A 222 11.65 2.13 -15.80
N ALA A 223 11.67 0.98 -16.50
CA ALA A 223 10.45 0.23 -16.78
C ALA A 223 9.77 -0.27 -15.50
N TYR A 224 10.54 -0.72 -14.51
CA TYR A 224 9.99 -1.12 -13.20
C TYR A 224 9.32 0.06 -12.50
N LEU A 225 10.00 1.20 -12.44
CA LEU A 225 9.54 2.40 -11.76
C LEU A 225 8.25 2.94 -12.39
N VAL A 226 8.21 3.03 -13.73
CA VAL A 226 7.02 3.49 -14.47
C VAL A 226 5.86 2.53 -14.27
N GLU A 227 6.07 1.22 -14.42
CA GLU A 227 5.00 0.24 -14.18
C GLU A 227 4.49 0.35 -12.74
N MET A 228 5.37 0.38 -11.73
CA MET A 228 4.95 0.55 -10.34
C MET A 228 4.17 1.86 -10.10
N GLY A 229 4.52 2.94 -10.81
CA GLY A 229 3.83 4.23 -10.75
C GLY A 229 2.45 4.24 -11.42
N LEU A 230 2.19 3.34 -12.39
CA LEU A 230 0.91 3.22 -13.10
C LEU A 230 -0.15 2.51 -12.25
N GLY A 231 0.08 1.25 -11.91
CA GLY A 231 -0.94 0.41 -11.25
C GLY A 231 -0.74 0.26 -9.74
N GLY A 232 0.36 0.78 -9.20
CA GLY A 232 0.69 0.61 -7.79
C GLY A 232 0.89 -0.86 -7.41
N TRP A 233 1.34 -1.73 -8.31
CA TRP A 233 1.53 -3.16 -8.06
C TRP A 233 2.55 -3.45 -6.95
N ARG A 234 2.50 -4.67 -6.40
CA ARG A 234 3.49 -5.05 -5.38
C ARG A 234 4.83 -5.29 -6.06
N PRO A 235 5.96 -5.01 -5.40
CA PRO A 235 7.25 -5.28 -6.01
C PRO A 235 7.44 -6.76 -6.41
N GLY A 236 6.92 -7.70 -5.62
CA GLY A 236 6.98 -9.12 -5.99
C GLY A 236 6.15 -9.51 -7.22
N GLU A 237 5.18 -8.69 -7.64
CA GLU A 237 4.37 -8.90 -8.86
C GLU A 237 5.08 -8.35 -10.11
N LEU A 238 6.08 -7.48 -9.92
CA LEU A 238 6.81 -6.81 -11.00
C LEU A 238 8.24 -7.34 -11.18
N ALA A 239 8.79 -8.06 -10.20
CA ALA A 239 10.13 -8.60 -10.27
C ALA A 239 10.28 -9.61 -11.42
N ASN A 240 11.41 -9.54 -12.15
CA ASN A 240 11.79 -10.50 -13.20
C ASN A 240 10.66 -10.78 -14.20
N LYS A 241 10.21 -9.75 -14.94
CA LYS A 241 9.09 -9.89 -15.88
C LYS A 241 9.51 -10.73 -17.09
N LEU A 242 8.66 -11.66 -17.48
CA LEU A 242 8.89 -12.61 -18.57
C LEU A 242 8.42 -12.06 -19.91
N TYR A 243 9.02 -12.53 -21.02
CA TYR A 243 8.54 -12.22 -22.37
C TYR A 243 7.10 -12.66 -22.59
N ARG A 244 6.69 -13.83 -22.09
CA ARG A 244 5.30 -14.32 -22.20
C ARG A 244 4.24 -13.40 -21.55
N ASP A 245 4.67 -12.53 -20.63
CA ASP A 245 3.78 -11.59 -19.95
C ASP A 245 3.63 -10.26 -20.70
N VAL A 246 4.36 -10.07 -21.81
CA VAL A 246 4.31 -8.89 -22.67
C VAL A 246 3.97 -9.32 -24.10
N LYS A 247 3.10 -8.58 -24.77
CA LYS A 247 2.71 -8.87 -26.16
C LYS A 247 2.58 -7.58 -26.94
N PHE A 248 3.21 -7.52 -28.11
CA PHE A 248 3.05 -6.42 -29.05
C PHE A 248 2.02 -6.78 -30.12
N VAL A 249 1.15 -5.82 -30.43
CA VAL A 249 0.12 -5.94 -31.45
C VAL A 249 0.08 -4.65 -32.25
N TRP A 250 0.09 -4.74 -33.56
CA TRP A 250 -0.28 -3.65 -34.46
C TRP A 250 -1.77 -3.67 -34.68
N VAL A 251 -2.43 -2.54 -34.46
CA VAL A 251 -3.89 -2.42 -34.55
C VAL A 251 -4.21 -1.25 -35.48
N ARG A 252 -5.15 -1.45 -36.39
CA ARG A 252 -5.66 -0.37 -37.24
C ARG A 252 -6.36 0.67 -36.35
N ASP A 253 -6.06 1.95 -36.57
CA ASP A 253 -6.71 3.02 -35.82
C ASP A 253 -8.21 3.08 -36.20
N PRO A 254 -9.13 2.98 -35.24
CA PRO A 254 -10.56 2.95 -35.52
C PRO A 254 -11.11 4.30 -35.99
N GLU A 255 -10.44 5.41 -35.66
CA GLU A 255 -10.81 6.76 -36.11
C GLU A 255 -10.14 7.11 -37.44
N ASN A 256 -8.95 6.55 -37.70
CA ASN A 256 -8.24 6.73 -38.96
C ASN A 256 -7.70 5.41 -39.51
N PRO A 257 -8.47 4.68 -40.34
CA PRO A 257 -8.07 3.39 -40.91
C PRO A 257 -6.75 3.38 -41.70
N SER A 258 -6.26 4.55 -42.15
CA SER A 258 -4.95 4.66 -42.82
C SER A 258 -3.77 4.57 -41.86
N LEU A 259 -4.00 4.68 -40.55
CA LEU A 259 -2.98 4.61 -39.52
C LEU A 259 -2.98 3.26 -38.83
N THR A 260 -1.78 2.78 -38.50
CA THR A 260 -1.59 1.60 -37.67
C THR A 260 -0.88 2.00 -36.38
N ARG A 261 -1.42 1.55 -35.25
CA ARG A 261 -0.88 1.86 -33.92
C ARG A 261 -0.31 0.61 -33.26
N THR A 262 0.81 0.82 -32.56
CA THR A 262 1.42 -0.22 -31.73
C THR A 262 0.80 -0.22 -30.34
N VAL A 263 0.27 -1.37 -29.96
CA VAL A 263 -0.30 -1.66 -28.64
C VAL A 263 0.57 -2.71 -27.95
N CYS A 264 0.92 -2.44 -26.70
CA CYS A 264 1.64 -3.37 -25.83
C CYS A 264 0.70 -3.85 -24.72
N TRP A 265 0.40 -5.13 -24.71
CA TRP A 265 -0.35 -5.82 -23.67
C TRP A 265 0.61 -6.33 -22.59
N ILE A 266 0.30 -6.02 -21.34
CA ILE A 266 1.10 -6.43 -20.18
C ILE A 266 0.22 -7.24 -19.23
N THR A 267 0.74 -8.37 -18.78
CA THR A 267 0.13 -9.22 -17.75
C THR A 267 0.87 -9.04 -16.43
N VAL A 268 0.12 -8.81 -15.36
CA VAL A 268 0.62 -8.77 -13.98
C VAL A 268 -0.06 -9.86 -13.17
N HIS A 269 0.73 -10.79 -12.62
CA HIS A 269 0.23 -11.88 -11.79
C HIS A 269 0.25 -11.47 -10.32
N HIS A 270 -0.86 -11.68 -9.60
CA HIS A 270 -0.94 -11.32 -8.19
C HIS A 270 -0.20 -12.33 -7.32
N ASN A 271 0.69 -11.84 -6.45
CA ASN A 271 1.59 -12.72 -5.69
C ASN A 271 1.03 -13.19 -4.33
N LYS A 272 -0.18 -12.74 -3.95
CA LYS A 272 -0.88 -13.16 -2.71
C LYS A 272 -1.89 -14.30 -2.92
N ILE A 273 -1.85 -14.97 -4.06
CA ILE A 273 -2.75 -16.09 -4.33
C ILE A 273 -2.22 -17.30 -3.57
N LYS A 274 -3.08 -17.95 -2.79
CA LYS A 274 -2.75 -19.22 -2.15
C LYS A 274 -2.49 -20.26 -3.25
N LYS A 275 -1.27 -20.81 -3.30
CA LYS A 275 -0.96 -21.97 -4.15
C LYS A 275 -1.95 -23.09 -3.84
N PHE A 276 -2.47 -23.77 -4.86
CA PHE A 276 -3.45 -24.86 -4.74
C PHE A 276 -4.86 -24.47 -4.25
N LYS A 277 -5.22 -23.17 -4.33
CA LYS A 277 -6.63 -22.78 -4.16
C LYS A 277 -7.40 -23.07 -5.45
N ILE A 278 -8.58 -23.70 -5.32
CA ILE A 278 -9.51 -23.82 -6.44
C ILE A 278 -9.85 -22.42 -6.94
N GLU A 279 -9.43 -22.10 -8.15
CA GLU A 279 -9.74 -20.84 -8.80
C GLU A 279 -11.16 -20.92 -9.38
N ARG A 280 -12.10 -20.21 -8.73
CA ARG A 280 -13.47 -20.04 -9.23
C ARG A 280 -13.66 -18.72 -9.96
N HIS A 281 -12.63 -17.88 -10.02
CA HIS A 281 -12.65 -16.54 -10.59
C HIS A 281 -11.28 -16.21 -11.21
N GLN A 282 -11.26 -15.40 -12.25
CA GLN A 282 -10.04 -14.95 -12.94
C GLN A 282 -9.33 -13.79 -12.20
N ARG A 283 -9.31 -13.82 -10.86
CA ARG A 283 -8.73 -12.76 -10.03
C ARG A 283 -7.23 -12.94 -9.77
N SER A 284 -6.59 -13.89 -10.44
CA SER A 284 -5.19 -14.25 -10.25
C SER A 284 -4.22 -13.34 -11.02
N ARG A 285 -4.70 -12.62 -12.04
CA ARG A 285 -3.88 -11.73 -12.86
C ARG A 285 -4.70 -10.58 -13.42
N VAL A 286 -4.01 -9.49 -13.75
CA VAL A 286 -4.56 -8.33 -14.46
C VAL A 286 -3.85 -8.23 -15.80
N LYS A 287 -4.61 -7.95 -16.85
CA LYS A 287 -4.08 -7.59 -18.17
C LYS A 287 -4.50 -6.17 -18.50
N TYR A 288 -3.58 -5.37 -19.01
CA TYR A 288 -3.85 -4.02 -19.46
C TYR A 288 -3.02 -3.69 -20.70
N ALA A 289 -3.52 -2.75 -21.50
CA ALA A 289 -2.87 -2.31 -22.72
C ALA A 289 -2.25 -0.92 -22.53
N LEU A 290 -1.15 -0.67 -23.22
CA LEU A 290 -0.52 0.63 -23.38
C LEU A 290 -0.26 0.89 -24.86
N THR A 291 -0.30 2.14 -25.26
CA THR A 291 0.11 2.59 -26.59
C THR A 291 1.49 3.25 -26.51
N VAL A 292 2.04 3.62 -27.66
CA VAL A 292 3.22 4.50 -27.72
C VAL A 292 2.80 5.90 -27.29
N ILE A 293 3.54 6.49 -26.34
CA ILE A 293 3.31 7.87 -25.87
C ILE A 293 4.52 8.75 -26.20
N PRO A 294 4.35 10.08 -26.34
CA PRO A 294 5.42 11.00 -26.77
C PRO A 294 6.59 11.16 -25.79
N SER A 295 6.54 10.52 -24.61
CA SER A 295 7.58 10.64 -23.61
C SER A 295 8.31 9.30 -23.47
N PRO A 296 9.45 9.08 -24.15
CA PRO A 296 10.17 7.80 -24.12
C PRO A 296 10.57 7.35 -22.71
N ILE A 297 10.84 8.31 -21.81
CA ILE A 297 11.20 8.04 -20.40
C ILE A 297 10.01 7.50 -19.57
N LEU A 298 8.77 7.67 -20.05
CA LEU A 298 7.56 7.11 -19.47
C LEU A 298 6.92 6.01 -20.34
N CYS A 299 7.40 5.82 -21.57
CA CYS A 299 6.79 4.91 -22.53
C CYS A 299 7.26 3.47 -22.31
N LEU A 300 6.52 2.69 -21.52
CA LEU A 300 6.80 1.26 -21.31
C LEU A 300 6.83 0.47 -22.62
N THR A 301 5.94 0.82 -23.57
CA THR A 301 5.91 0.22 -24.91
C THR A 301 7.26 0.38 -25.62
N THR A 302 7.83 1.59 -25.60
CA THR A 302 9.17 1.85 -26.16
C THR A 302 10.26 1.11 -25.39
N MET A 303 10.23 1.11 -24.05
CA MET A 303 11.25 0.42 -23.24
C MET A 303 11.27 -1.09 -23.50
N PHE A 304 10.11 -1.73 -23.61
CA PHE A 304 10.02 -3.15 -23.94
C PHE A 304 10.42 -3.45 -25.39
N ALA A 305 10.10 -2.57 -26.34
CA ALA A 305 10.54 -2.72 -27.72
C ALA A 305 12.07 -2.63 -27.83
N ILE A 306 12.67 -1.61 -27.20
CA ILE A 306 14.13 -1.48 -27.09
C ILE A 306 14.74 -2.77 -26.56
N ARG A 307 14.22 -3.29 -25.44
CA ARG A 307 14.74 -4.51 -24.84
C ARG A 307 14.60 -5.73 -25.77
N ALA A 308 13.44 -5.90 -26.39
CA ALA A 308 13.17 -7.01 -27.29
C ALA A 308 14.08 -6.98 -28.54
N ILE A 309 14.39 -5.81 -29.07
CA ILE A 309 15.32 -5.64 -30.20
C ILE A 309 16.75 -5.91 -29.75
N THR A 310 17.15 -5.40 -28.59
CA THR A 310 18.47 -5.69 -28.00
C THR A 310 18.71 -7.19 -27.80
N ASP A 311 17.67 -7.92 -27.37
CA ASP A 311 17.74 -9.36 -27.17
C ASP A 311 17.53 -10.17 -28.48
N ASP A 312 17.22 -9.53 -29.62
CA ASP A 312 16.80 -10.17 -30.88
C ASP A 312 15.64 -11.17 -30.67
N ALA A 313 14.63 -10.76 -29.90
CA ALA A 313 13.58 -11.64 -29.38
C ALA A 313 12.36 -11.82 -30.31
N PHE A 314 12.18 -10.93 -31.29
CA PHE A 314 11.07 -11.03 -32.25
C PHE A 314 11.34 -12.11 -33.30
N GLU A 315 10.32 -12.91 -33.63
CA GLU A 315 10.42 -13.96 -34.67
C GLU A 315 10.81 -13.36 -36.03
N ARG A 316 10.26 -12.18 -36.36
CA ARG A 316 10.52 -11.48 -37.62
C ARG A 316 11.88 -10.77 -37.67
N GLY A 317 12.64 -10.76 -36.57
CA GLY A 317 14.01 -10.23 -36.54
C GLY A 317 14.14 -8.71 -36.73
N PHE A 318 13.19 -7.91 -36.23
CA PHE A 318 13.24 -6.44 -36.29
C PHE A 318 14.55 -5.87 -35.75
N LYS A 319 15.07 -4.80 -36.38
CA LYS A 319 16.42 -4.27 -36.06
C LYS A 319 16.38 -2.89 -35.42
N THR A 320 15.30 -2.12 -35.63
CA THR A 320 15.11 -0.77 -35.09
C THR A 320 13.80 -0.66 -34.31
N CYS A 321 13.73 0.32 -33.39
CA CYS A 321 12.48 0.61 -32.67
C CYS A 321 11.42 1.15 -33.63
N ARG A 322 11.83 1.88 -34.68
CA ARG A 322 10.91 2.35 -35.73
C ARG A 322 10.14 1.20 -36.37
N ASP A 323 10.82 0.10 -36.70
CA ASP A 323 10.19 -1.08 -37.33
C ASP A 323 9.02 -1.63 -36.49
N VAL A 324 9.12 -1.54 -35.16
CA VAL A 324 8.14 -2.09 -34.23
C VAL A 324 7.10 -1.06 -33.81
N LEU A 325 7.52 0.18 -33.56
CA LEU A 325 6.68 1.21 -32.94
C LEU A 325 5.89 2.03 -33.95
N SER A 326 6.38 2.12 -35.19
CA SER A 326 5.77 2.87 -36.30
C SER A 326 5.57 1.99 -37.52
N PRO A 327 4.64 1.02 -37.45
CA PRO A 327 4.34 0.14 -38.56
C PRO A 327 3.75 0.89 -39.75
N GLU A 328 3.94 0.31 -40.93
CA GLU A 328 3.18 0.68 -42.11
C GLU A 328 1.68 0.35 -41.93
N THR A 329 0.85 0.95 -42.78
CA THR A 329 -0.59 0.71 -42.80
C THR A 329 -0.90 -0.76 -43.04
N LEU A 330 -1.73 -1.35 -42.18
CA LEU A 330 -2.17 -2.74 -42.35
C LEU A 330 -2.95 -2.92 -43.67
N PRO A 331 -2.82 -4.09 -44.34
CA PRO A 331 -3.61 -4.41 -45.54
C PRO A 331 -5.11 -4.35 -45.27
N ASP A 332 -5.90 -3.94 -46.27
CA ASP A 332 -7.35 -3.81 -46.15
C ASP A 332 -8.02 -5.09 -45.61
N GLY A 333 -8.98 -4.92 -44.70
CA GLY A 333 -9.65 -6.03 -44.02
C GLY A 333 -8.88 -6.66 -42.86
N ILE A 334 -7.62 -6.26 -42.62
CA ILE A 334 -6.85 -6.67 -41.44
C ILE A 334 -6.92 -5.60 -40.37
N GLU A 335 -7.51 -5.94 -39.23
CA GLU A 335 -7.68 -5.03 -38.08
C GLU A 335 -6.53 -5.11 -37.07
N GLN A 336 -5.85 -6.25 -37.00
CA GLN A 336 -4.75 -6.45 -36.06
C GLN A 336 -3.74 -7.49 -36.53
N VAL A 337 -2.47 -7.30 -36.14
CA VAL A 337 -1.37 -8.24 -36.32
C VAL A 337 -0.59 -8.37 -35.01
N GLU A 338 -0.49 -9.60 -34.50
CA GLU A 338 0.32 -9.91 -33.33
C GLU A 338 1.78 -10.13 -33.71
N LEU A 339 2.69 -9.50 -32.97
CA LEU A 339 4.12 -9.73 -33.13
C LEU A 339 4.56 -10.87 -32.23
N SER A 340 4.95 -11.99 -32.86
CA SER A 340 5.35 -13.20 -32.14
C SER A 340 6.79 -13.11 -31.61
N TRP A 341 6.98 -13.67 -30.42
CA TRP A 341 8.30 -13.93 -29.84
C TRP A 341 8.89 -15.20 -30.42
N LYS A 342 10.22 -15.25 -30.51
CA LYS A 342 10.92 -16.49 -30.82
C LYS A 342 10.65 -17.57 -29.77
N ARG A 343 10.56 -18.82 -30.22
CA ARG A 343 10.09 -19.95 -29.41
C ARG A 343 10.93 -20.16 -28.14
N GLU A 344 12.24 -19.97 -28.22
CA GLU A 344 13.17 -20.11 -27.09
C GLU A 344 12.90 -19.09 -25.97
N PHE A 345 12.39 -17.91 -26.28
CA PHE A 345 12.05 -16.91 -25.25
C PHE A 345 10.85 -17.32 -24.40
N ILE A 346 9.92 -18.07 -24.99
CA ILE A 346 8.73 -18.55 -24.32
C ILE A 346 9.01 -19.86 -23.57
N GLN A 347 9.74 -20.80 -24.19
CA GLN A 347 10.04 -22.10 -23.60
C GLN A 347 11.02 -22.01 -22.43
N GLU A 348 12.04 -21.15 -22.52
CA GLU A 348 13.03 -20.97 -21.47
C GLU A 348 12.64 -19.90 -20.44
N GLU A 349 11.41 -19.37 -20.50
CA GLU A 349 10.90 -18.30 -19.64
C GLU A 349 11.87 -17.10 -19.54
N LYS A 350 12.38 -16.61 -20.69
CA LYS A 350 13.33 -15.50 -20.71
C LYS A 350 12.71 -14.21 -20.17
N LEU A 351 13.57 -13.35 -19.62
CA LEU A 351 13.17 -12.12 -18.95
C LEU A 351 13.23 -10.91 -19.90
N ILE A 352 12.08 -10.28 -20.15
CA ILE A 352 12.03 -8.96 -20.81
C ILE A 352 12.36 -7.82 -19.82
N ARG A 353 12.33 -8.09 -18.51
CA ARG A 353 12.86 -7.17 -17.50
C ARG A 353 13.60 -7.93 -16.40
N PRO A 354 14.92 -8.13 -16.53
CA PRO A 354 15.74 -8.85 -15.55
C PRO A 354 16.07 -7.97 -14.34
N MET A 355 15.05 -7.59 -13.56
CA MET A 355 15.21 -6.76 -12.36
C MET A 355 14.46 -7.38 -11.19
N ASN A 356 15.23 -7.88 -10.21
CA ASN A 356 14.68 -8.33 -8.94
C ASN A 356 14.46 -7.15 -7.98
N TYR A 357 13.64 -7.36 -6.95
CA TYR A 357 13.28 -6.29 -6.02
C TYR A 357 14.48 -5.77 -5.21
N GLN A 358 15.47 -6.61 -4.90
CA GLN A 358 16.64 -6.18 -4.13
C GLN A 358 17.52 -5.22 -4.94
N ARG A 359 17.79 -5.54 -6.21
CA ARG A 359 18.52 -4.64 -7.13
C ARG A 359 17.74 -3.36 -7.37
N PHE A 360 16.43 -3.44 -7.62
CA PHE A 360 15.56 -2.27 -7.73
C PHE A 360 15.66 -1.37 -6.49
N ARG A 361 15.56 -1.94 -5.29
CA ARG A 361 15.63 -1.19 -4.03
C ARG A 361 16.98 -0.51 -3.83
N LYS A 362 18.10 -1.15 -4.21
CA LYS A 362 19.44 -0.54 -4.17
C LYS A 362 19.50 0.68 -5.11
N LEU A 363 19.08 0.52 -6.36
CA LEU A 363 19.04 1.61 -7.35
C LEU A 363 18.09 2.74 -6.94
N TRP A 364 16.93 2.41 -6.37
CA TRP A 364 15.94 3.36 -5.88
C TRP A 364 16.49 4.31 -4.81
N TYR A 365 17.20 3.77 -3.81
CA TYR A 365 17.82 4.62 -2.79
C TYR A 365 19.02 5.38 -3.34
N ARG A 366 19.83 4.75 -4.19
CA ARG A 366 20.97 5.43 -4.82
C ARG A 366 20.52 6.61 -5.66
N ALA A 367 19.49 6.44 -6.48
CA ALA A 367 18.91 7.51 -7.29
C ALA A 367 18.41 8.67 -6.43
N GLN A 368 17.74 8.41 -5.31
CA GLN A 368 17.31 9.47 -4.37
C GLN A 368 18.49 10.19 -3.71
N THR A 369 19.52 9.46 -3.28
CA THR A 369 20.75 10.07 -2.74
C THR A 369 21.39 11.00 -3.77
N VAL A 370 21.49 10.54 -5.03
CA VAL A 370 22.06 11.32 -6.14
C VAL A 370 21.15 12.49 -6.53
N ALA A 371 19.83 12.35 -6.44
CA ALA A 371 18.85 13.41 -6.67
C ALA A 371 18.89 14.51 -5.60
N GLY A 372 19.62 14.28 -4.50
CA GLY A 372 19.77 15.24 -3.42
C GLY A 372 18.69 15.15 -2.34
N CYS A 373 17.91 14.06 -2.28
CA CYS A 373 16.80 13.94 -1.35
C CYS A 373 17.27 13.95 0.12
N ARG A 374 16.78 14.89 0.94
CA ARG A 374 17.11 14.96 2.38
C ARG A 374 16.72 13.68 3.11
N SER A 375 15.48 13.25 2.94
CA SER A 375 14.94 12.02 3.51
C SER A 375 14.64 11.01 2.41
N LEU A 376 15.12 9.78 2.57
CA LEU A 376 14.91 8.72 1.60
C LEU A 376 13.55 8.06 1.81
N ILE A 377 12.71 8.09 0.79
CA ILE A 377 11.41 7.41 0.79
C ILE A 377 11.55 5.96 0.36
N ARG A 378 10.68 5.11 0.94
CA ARG A 378 10.63 3.69 0.60
C ARG A 378 9.96 3.49 -0.77
N PRO A 379 10.31 2.43 -1.52
CA PRO A 379 9.60 2.07 -2.76
C PRO A 379 8.07 2.02 -2.63
N TYR A 380 7.57 1.68 -1.45
CA TYR A 380 6.14 1.64 -1.15
C TYR A 380 5.43 2.98 -1.39
N ALA A 381 6.13 4.12 -1.36
CA ALA A 381 5.56 5.42 -1.67
C ALA A 381 5.05 5.54 -3.11
N LEU A 382 5.65 4.82 -4.07
CA LEU A 382 5.17 4.73 -5.45
C LEU A 382 3.78 4.12 -5.50
N ARG A 383 3.59 3.07 -4.72
CA ARG A 383 2.32 2.36 -4.60
C ARG A 383 1.27 3.22 -3.93
N VAL A 384 1.58 3.87 -2.81
CA VAL A 384 0.66 4.83 -2.17
C VAL A 384 0.25 5.94 -3.15
N GLY A 385 1.22 6.49 -3.89
CA GLY A 385 1.00 7.52 -4.89
C GLY A 385 0.12 7.09 -6.06
N ALA A 386 0.37 5.90 -6.62
CA ALA A 386 -0.40 5.33 -7.71
C ALA A 386 -1.83 5.03 -7.28
N ILE A 387 -2.01 4.39 -6.13
CA ILE A 387 -3.35 4.05 -5.63
C ILE A 387 -4.16 5.31 -5.34
N GLY A 388 -3.55 6.34 -4.77
CA GLY A 388 -4.21 7.63 -4.56
C GLY A 388 -4.61 8.33 -5.87
N ARG A 389 -3.94 8.06 -7.00
CA ARG A 389 -4.37 8.54 -8.34
C ARG A 389 -5.49 7.70 -8.94
N LEU A 390 -5.52 6.40 -8.65
CA LEU A 390 -6.58 5.51 -9.11
C LEU A 390 -7.87 5.69 -8.30
N ASP A 391 -7.73 6.15 -7.05
CA ASP A 391 -8.85 6.45 -6.18
C ASP A 391 -9.64 7.67 -6.68
N GLY A 392 -10.96 7.55 -6.80
CA GLY A 392 -11.83 8.56 -7.43
C GLY A 392 -11.89 8.47 -8.96
N CYS A 393 -10.85 7.96 -9.63
CA CYS A 393 -10.88 7.71 -11.09
C CYS A 393 -11.47 6.35 -11.45
N LEU A 394 -11.29 5.34 -10.59
CA LEU A 394 -11.81 4.00 -10.78
C LEU A 394 -12.80 3.63 -9.68
N GLN A 395 -13.75 2.76 -10.01
CA GLN A 395 -14.60 2.13 -9.01
C GLN A 395 -13.74 1.39 -7.97
N PRO A 396 -14.08 1.44 -6.67
CA PRO A 396 -13.29 0.79 -5.62
C PRO A 396 -13.03 -0.69 -5.88
N ALA A 397 -13.99 -1.41 -6.47
CA ALA A 397 -13.84 -2.81 -6.84
C ALA A 397 -12.71 -3.05 -7.86
N VAL A 398 -12.60 -2.18 -8.88
CA VAL A 398 -11.56 -2.27 -9.92
C VAL A 398 -10.21 -1.86 -9.34
N ARG A 399 -10.15 -0.75 -8.59
CA ARG A 399 -8.95 -0.32 -7.86
C ARG A 399 -8.42 -1.46 -6.98
N ASN A 400 -9.30 -2.04 -6.17
CA ASN A 400 -8.99 -3.16 -5.26
C ASN A 400 -8.50 -4.40 -6.00
N PHE A 401 -9.07 -4.69 -7.17
CA PHE A 401 -8.61 -5.77 -8.04
C PHE A 401 -7.19 -5.51 -8.55
N ILE A 402 -6.93 -4.34 -9.13
CA ILE A 402 -5.59 -3.94 -9.63
C ILE A 402 -4.53 -4.05 -8.54
N VAL A 403 -4.83 -3.56 -7.34
CA VAL A 403 -3.85 -3.52 -6.24
C VAL A 403 -3.81 -4.82 -5.44
N SER A 404 -4.71 -5.76 -5.71
CA SER A 404 -4.90 -7.02 -4.98
C SER A 404 -5.06 -6.78 -3.46
N HIS A 405 -6.02 -5.93 -3.08
CA HIS A 405 -6.40 -5.66 -1.68
C HIS A 405 -7.90 -5.48 -1.49
N THR A 406 -8.34 -5.61 -0.25
CA THR A 406 -9.68 -5.20 0.20
C THR A 406 -9.76 -3.70 0.46
N THR A 407 -10.98 -3.14 0.47
CA THR A 407 -11.23 -1.73 0.85
C THR A 407 -10.70 -1.41 2.25
N GLN A 408 -10.94 -2.30 3.23
CA GLN A 408 -10.40 -2.13 4.58
C GLN A 408 -8.86 -1.99 4.59
N MET A 409 -8.16 -2.77 3.77
CA MET A 409 -6.71 -2.64 3.64
C MET A 409 -6.29 -1.35 2.95
N PHE A 410 -7.08 -0.87 1.98
CA PHE A 410 -6.88 0.43 1.37
C PHE A 410 -6.89 1.55 2.43
N GLU A 411 -7.98 1.64 3.18
CA GLU A 411 -8.20 2.68 4.20
C GLU A 411 -7.14 2.68 5.30
N GLN A 412 -6.72 1.49 5.77
CA GLN A 412 -5.73 1.40 6.84
C GLN A 412 -4.28 1.61 6.36
N SER A 413 -3.95 1.19 5.13
CA SER A 413 -2.54 1.04 4.70
C SER A 413 -2.06 2.05 3.67
N TYR A 414 -2.97 2.77 3.00
CA TYR A 414 -2.63 3.60 1.83
C TYR A 414 -3.02 5.07 1.96
N GLN A 415 -3.48 5.49 3.14
CA GLN A 415 -3.61 6.91 3.46
C GLN A 415 -2.24 7.49 3.84
N PRO A 416 -1.69 8.44 3.07
CA PRO A 416 -0.46 9.11 3.46
C PRO A 416 -0.70 10.07 4.63
N VAL A 417 0.33 10.29 5.44
CA VAL A 417 0.26 11.27 6.55
C VAL A 417 0.12 12.68 5.99
N ARG A 418 0.87 12.98 4.92
CA ARG A 418 0.77 14.24 4.19
C ARG A 418 -0.34 14.17 3.14
N LEU A 419 -1.42 14.90 3.40
CA LEU A 419 -2.53 15.05 2.45
C LEU A 419 -2.10 15.86 1.22
N ARG A 420 -2.60 15.45 0.06
CA ARG A 420 -2.40 16.17 -1.21
C ARG A 420 -3.49 17.20 -1.49
N ALA A 421 -4.68 17.02 -0.91
CA ALA A 421 -5.78 17.93 -1.10
C ALA A 421 -5.52 19.24 -0.33
N ASN A 422 -5.77 20.37 -1.00
CA ASN A 422 -5.89 21.65 -0.31
C ASN A 422 -7.21 21.62 0.48
N LEU A 423 -7.13 21.30 1.77
CA LEU A 423 -8.31 21.18 2.63
C LEU A 423 -9.10 22.50 2.74
N ALA A 424 -8.44 23.65 2.62
CA ALA A 424 -9.13 24.94 2.64
C ALA A 424 -10.00 25.09 1.38
N ASN A 425 -9.45 24.79 0.20
CA ASN A 425 -10.24 24.77 -1.05
C ASN A 425 -11.36 23.71 -0.99
N VAL A 426 -11.11 22.53 -0.42
CA VAL A 426 -12.16 21.51 -0.25
C VAL A 426 -13.29 21.99 0.68
N ALA A 427 -12.97 22.68 1.77
CA ALA A 427 -13.95 23.10 2.77
C ALA A 427 -14.73 24.36 2.37
N PHE A 428 -14.07 25.32 1.70
CA PHE A 428 -14.63 26.65 1.44
C PHE A 428 -14.74 26.98 -0.06
N GLY A 429 -14.45 26.01 -0.94
CA GLY A 429 -14.51 26.16 -2.38
C GLY A 429 -13.59 27.27 -2.89
N GLU A 430 -14.07 27.96 -3.94
CA GLU A 430 -13.31 28.99 -4.64
C GLU A 430 -12.84 30.14 -3.72
N VAL A 431 -13.51 30.40 -2.59
CA VAL A 431 -13.11 31.47 -1.63
C VAL A 431 -11.75 31.18 -0.98
N ALA A 432 -11.40 29.89 -0.83
CA ALA A 432 -10.11 29.47 -0.28
C ALA A 432 -9.17 28.87 -1.34
N LYS A 433 -9.55 28.95 -2.62
CA LYS A 433 -8.71 28.52 -3.72
C LYS A 433 -7.60 29.55 -3.91
N HIS A 434 -6.41 29.16 -3.50
CA HIS A 434 -5.24 30.01 -3.57
C HIS A 434 -4.04 29.22 -4.09
N ASP A 435 -3.32 29.79 -5.05
CA ASP A 435 -2.05 29.32 -5.62
C ASP A 435 -1.91 27.79 -5.75
N GLU A 436 -2.62 27.23 -6.74
CA GLU A 436 -2.53 25.80 -7.10
C GLU A 436 -1.08 25.37 -7.45
N ALA A 437 -0.24 26.29 -7.95
CA ALA A 437 1.14 25.99 -8.27
C ALA A 437 1.98 25.79 -6.99
N LEU A 438 1.78 26.65 -5.98
CA LEU A 438 2.37 26.48 -4.65
C LEU A 438 1.90 25.17 -4.01
N TRP A 439 0.59 24.87 -4.00
CA TRP A 439 0.08 23.60 -3.47
C TRP A 439 0.65 22.39 -4.18
N GLY A 440 0.73 22.44 -5.51
CA GLY A 440 1.41 21.42 -6.31
C GLY A 440 2.89 21.29 -5.95
N ALA A 441 3.59 22.38 -5.61
CA ALA A 441 4.99 22.35 -5.19
C ALA A 441 5.17 21.75 -3.79
N ILE A 442 4.36 22.18 -2.82
CA ILE A 442 4.50 21.70 -1.45
C ILE A 442 4.02 20.25 -1.32
N THR A 443 3.04 19.78 -2.06
CA THR A 443 2.57 18.39 -1.92
C THR A 443 3.54 17.33 -2.46
N LYS A 444 4.64 17.73 -3.13
CA LYS A 444 5.70 16.83 -3.62
C LYS A 444 6.45 16.18 -2.46
N THR A 445 6.72 14.89 -2.59
CA THR A 445 7.46 14.15 -1.55
C THR A 445 8.94 14.51 -1.57
N LEU A 446 9.50 14.78 -2.76
CA LEU A 446 10.91 15.13 -2.94
C LEU A 446 11.17 16.65 -2.91
N GLN A 447 10.26 17.45 -2.32
CA GLN A 447 10.37 18.91 -2.26
C GLN A 447 11.66 19.40 -1.57
N SER A 448 12.14 18.68 -0.56
CA SER A 448 13.29 19.07 0.29
C SER A 448 14.62 18.62 -0.29
N ARG A 449 14.66 18.29 -1.59
CA ARG A 449 15.89 17.89 -2.27
C ARG A 449 16.82 19.09 -2.45
N ASP A 450 18.10 18.82 -2.38
CA ASP A 450 19.14 19.78 -2.72
C ASP A 450 20.13 19.17 -3.72
N PRO A 451 20.21 19.68 -4.97
CA PRO A 451 21.14 19.18 -5.97
C PRO A 451 22.60 19.17 -5.55
N ASN A 452 22.97 20.04 -4.59
CA ASN A 452 24.33 20.20 -4.08
C ASN A 452 24.64 19.28 -2.89
N ALA A 453 23.67 18.50 -2.39
CA ALA A 453 23.90 17.58 -1.29
C ALA A 453 24.98 16.54 -1.62
N PRO A 454 25.86 16.16 -0.67
CA PRO A 454 26.90 15.16 -0.89
C PRO A 454 26.33 13.84 -1.43
N THR A 455 26.88 13.34 -2.54
CA THR A 455 26.35 12.13 -3.21
C THR A 455 27.30 10.93 -3.19
N GLN A 456 28.59 11.16 -2.97
CA GLN A 456 29.66 10.16 -2.89
C GLN A 456 30.74 10.66 -1.93
N LEU A 457 31.58 9.74 -1.47
CA LEU A 457 32.82 10.06 -0.78
C LEU A 457 33.94 10.30 -1.80
N THR A 458 34.93 11.10 -1.41
CA THR A 458 36.15 11.28 -2.20
C THR A 458 37.03 10.01 -2.12
N ASP A 459 37.97 9.86 -3.05
CA ASP A 459 38.87 8.70 -3.03
C ASP A 459 39.75 8.68 -1.77
N LEU A 460 40.20 9.86 -1.32
CA LEU A 460 40.92 10.02 -0.05
C LEU A 460 40.10 9.54 1.15
N GLU A 461 38.80 9.86 1.21
CA GLU A 461 37.92 9.41 2.29
C GLU A 461 37.71 7.89 2.30
N ARG A 462 37.77 7.25 1.12
CA ARG A 462 37.70 5.79 1.03
C ARG A 462 39.01 5.14 1.40
N GLU A 463 40.13 5.73 0.99
CA GLU A 463 41.48 5.28 1.34
C GLU A 463 41.70 5.31 2.85
N GLN A 464 41.12 6.30 3.55
CA GLN A 464 41.15 6.34 5.02
C GLN A 464 40.60 5.08 5.69
N PHE A 465 39.61 4.40 5.08
CA PHE A 465 39.11 3.14 5.64
C PHE A 465 40.13 2.00 5.53
N GLU A 466 41.02 2.03 4.54
CA GLU A 466 42.07 1.02 4.37
C GLU A 466 43.14 1.09 5.47
N HIS A 467 43.22 2.20 6.21
CA HIS A 467 44.13 2.36 7.35
C HIS A 467 43.56 1.85 8.68
N ARG A 468 42.32 1.37 8.70
CA ARG A 468 41.74 0.77 9.91
C ARG A 468 42.40 -0.56 10.26
N GLN A 469 42.49 -0.85 11.55
CA GLN A 469 43.10 -2.07 12.05
C GLN A 469 42.31 -3.29 11.58
N ASP A 470 40.98 -3.27 11.74
CA ASP A 470 40.11 -4.38 11.32
C ASP A 470 40.21 -4.74 9.84
N ILE A 471 40.41 -3.75 8.96
CA ILE A 471 40.58 -3.99 7.52
C ILE A 471 41.99 -4.46 7.21
N THR A 472 43.01 -3.89 7.85
CA THR A 472 44.41 -4.27 7.65
C THR A 472 44.64 -5.73 8.05
N GLU A 473 44.18 -6.13 9.23
CA GLU A 473 44.27 -7.52 9.72
C GLU A 473 43.56 -8.50 8.77
N LEU A 474 42.34 -8.18 8.32
CA LEU A 474 41.61 -9.04 7.38
C LEU A 474 42.29 -9.15 6.01
N ARG A 475 43.02 -8.12 5.56
CA ARG A 475 43.79 -8.16 4.31
C ARG A 475 45.06 -9.00 4.46
N GLU A 476 45.72 -8.94 5.61
CA GLU A 476 46.86 -9.80 5.95
C GLU A 476 46.43 -11.27 6.02
N GLU A 477 45.34 -11.57 6.73
CA GLU A 477 44.73 -12.92 6.75
C GLU A 477 44.41 -13.40 5.33
N LEU A 478 43.82 -12.55 4.50
CA LEU A 478 43.49 -12.87 3.11
C LEU A 478 44.72 -13.18 2.25
N ALA A 479 45.85 -12.50 2.52
CA ALA A 479 47.11 -12.71 1.81
C ALA A 479 47.77 -14.05 2.19
N LEU A 480 47.66 -14.44 3.47
CA LEU A 480 48.24 -15.68 4.01
C LEU A 480 47.39 -16.91 3.74
N GLU A 481 46.07 -16.74 3.61
CA GLU A 481 45.13 -17.83 3.38
C GLU A 481 45.45 -18.58 2.07
N LYS A 482 45.25 -19.89 2.05
CA LYS A 482 45.44 -20.76 0.89
C LYS A 482 44.13 -21.38 0.42
N VAL A 483 43.14 -21.51 1.31
CA VAL A 483 41.82 -22.06 1.03
C VAL A 483 40.95 -21.03 0.31
N GLN A 484 40.49 -21.37 -0.89
CA GLN A 484 39.72 -20.46 -1.73
C GLN A 484 38.37 -20.06 -1.14
N GLU A 485 37.75 -20.95 -0.37
CA GLU A 485 36.48 -20.69 0.33
C GLU A 485 36.65 -19.63 1.41
N GLU A 486 37.67 -19.76 2.26
CA GLU A 486 38.02 -18.78 3.29
C GLU A 486 38.42 -17.42 2.69
N LYS A 487 39.21 -17.41 1.61
CA LYS A 487 39.49 -16.17 0.86
C LYS A 487 38.22 -15.47 0.42
N THR A 488 37.22 -16.23 -0.01
CA THR A 488 35.94 -15.69 -0.46
C THR A 488 35.15 -15.10 0.72
N LEU A 489 35.19 -15.75 1.89
CA LEU A 489 34.57 -15.24 3.12
C LEU A 489 35.23 -13.96 3.61
N LEU A 490 36.56 -13.91 3.68
CA LEU A 490 37.34 -12.73 4.08
C LEU A 490 37.06 -11.54 3.15
N ARG A 491 37.08 -11.75 1.83
CA ARG A 491 36.71 -10.70 0.84
C ARG A 491 35.30 -10.17 1.05
N ARG A 492 34.34 -11.04 1.40
CA ARG A 492 32.95 -10.63 1.71
C ARG A 492 32.89 -9.81 2.99
N ARG A 493 33.67 -10.18 4.02
CA ARG A 493 33.75 -9.46 5.28
C ARG A 493 34.34 -8.06 5.10
N ILE A 494 35.48 -7.94 4.41
CA ILE A 494 36.09 -6.64 4.06
C ILE A 494 35.09 -5.76 3.31
N ARG A 495 34.45 -6.31 2.26
CA ARG A 495 33.44 -5.59 1.50
C ARG A 495 32.27 -5.11 2.36
N TYR A 496 31.78 -5.95 3.28
CA TYR A 496 30.71 -5.58 4.20
C TYR A 496 31.10 -4.39 5.08
N ILE A 497 32.32 -4.39 5.63
CA ILE A 497 32.83 -3.31 6.48
C ILE A 497 32.90 -2.03 5.65
N LEU A 498 33.58 -2.06 4.50
CA LEU A 498 33.72 -0.90 3.62
C LEU A 498 32.37 -0.32 3.17
N GLU A 499 31.45 -1.14 2.65
CA GLU A 499 30.12 -0.68 2.22
C GLU A 499 29.33 -0.04 3.37
N ARG A 500 29.52 -0.53 4.60
CA ARG A 500 28.87 0.02 5.80
C ARG A 500 29.49 1.36 6.20
N LEU A 501 30.81 1.45 6.26
CA LEU A 501 31.53 2.68 6.60
C LEU A 501 31.25 3.78 5.58
N GLU A 502 31.28 3.46 4.27
CA GLU A 502 30.93 4.41 3.21
C GLU A 502 29.52 4.98 3.41
N LYS A 503 28.56 4.10 3.73
CA LYS A 503 27.18 4.50 3.97
C LYS A 503 27.05 5.40 5.20
N LEU A 504 27.69 5.04 6.31
CA LEU A 504 27.64 5.83 7.55
C LEU A 504 28.26 7.21 7.31
N LEU A 505 29.44 7.29 6.69
CA LEU A 505 30.14 8.56 6.51
C LEU A 505 29.37 9.48 5.56
N LEU A 506 28.81 8.92 4.49
CA LEU A 506 27.96 9.68 3.58
C LEU A 506 26.68 10.17 4.28
N GLN A 507 26.09 9.38 5.18
CA GLN A 507 24.94 9.81 5.97
C GLN A 507 25.30 10.98 6.89
N GLU A 508 26.44 10.91 7.58
CA GLU A 508 26.90 11.96 8.48
C GLU A 508 27.24 13.26 7.72
N LYS A 509 27.98 13.17 6.61
CA LYS A 509 28.25 14.32 5.74
C LYS A 509 26.98 15.00 5.25
N ARG A 510 25.98 14.22 4.85
CA ARG A 510 24.69 14.76 4.42
C ARG A 510 23.93 15.41 5.57
N ARG A 511 23.98 14.83 6.78
CA ARG A 511 23.35 15.38 7.99
C ARG A 511 23.93 16.76 8.29
N LEU A 512 25.26 16.87 8.37
CA LEU A 512 25.96 18.14 8.62
C LEU A 512 25.68 19.17 7.52
N TYR A 513 25.79 18.75 6.25
CA TYR A 513 25.47 19.61 5.11
C TYR A 513 24.07 20.24 5.19
N PHE A 514 23.04 19.44 5.49
CA PHE A 514 21.68 19.98 5.57
C PHE A 514 21.45 20.87 6.79
N GLN A 515 22.14 20.62 7.91
CA GLN A 515 22.09 21.49 9.08
C GLN A 515 22.68 22.87 8.77
N GLU A 516 23.85 22.90 8.16
CA GLU A 516 24.54 24.13 7.78
C GLU A 516 23.74 24.93 6.75
N VAL A 517 23.29 24.27 5.68
CA VAL A 517 22.53 24.92 4.62
C VAL A 517 21.19 25.49 5.11
N ASP A 518 20.52 24.84 6.06
CA ASP A 518 19.27 25.36 6.62
C ASP A 518 19.50 26.64 7.42
N VAL A 519 20.55 26.66 8.26
CA VAL A 519 20.96 27.87 9.02
C VAL A 519 21.30 28.99 8.04
N SER A 520 22.21 28.75 7.09
CA SER A 520 22.63 29.78 6.14
C SER A 520 21.48 30.31 5.27
N ARG A 521 20.55 29.45 4.85
CA ARG A 521 19.39 29.88 4.04
C ARG A 521 18.37 30.67 4.84
N ALA A 522 18.19 30.34 6.12
CA ALA A 522 17.30 31.06 7.02
C ALA A 522 17.84 32.46 7.34
N GLU A 523 19.17 32.60 7.50
CA GLU A 523 19.82 33.86 7.86
C GLU A 523 20.07 34.79 6.67
N GLN A 524 20.49 34.26 5.51
CA GLN A 524 21.06 35.08 4.43
C GLN A 524 20.22 35.14 3.14
N GLY A 525 19.04 34.52 3.11
CA GLY A 525 18.12 34.61 1.96
C GLY A 525 18.72 34.04 0.66
N SER A 526 18.65 32.72 0.46
CA SER A 526 18.87 32.01 -0.82
C SER A 526 20.20 32.20 -1.58
N ALA A 527 21.14 33.02 -1.11
CA ALA A 527 22.29 33.45 -1.90
C ALA A 527 23.66 32.94 -1.40
N LEU A 528 23.82 31.65 -1.11
CA LEU A 528 25.15 31.03 -1.13
C LEU A 528 25.10 29.64 -1.79
N PRO A 529 25.84 29.42 -2.90
CA PRO A 529 26.45 28.11 -3.10
C PRO A 529 27.50 27.96 -2.01
N LEU A 530 27.37 26.97 -1.13
CA LEU A 530 28.52 26.43 -0.39
C LEU A 530 29.47 25.83 -1.42
N GLN A 531 30.24 26.68 -2.07
CA GLN A 531 31.31 26.34 -2.97
C GLN A 531 32.50 27.10 -2.44
N GLU A 532 33.49 26.34 -1.95
CA GLU A 532 34.71 26.73 -1.24
C GLU A 532 34.63 26.63 0.29
N ASP A 533 34.62 25.39 0.78
CA ASP A 533 35.53 24.97 1.86
C ASP A 533 35.75 23.46 1.78
N ARG A 534 36.64 23.06 0.86
CA ARG A 534 37.16 21.69 0.74
C ARG A 534 38.43 21.46 1.56
N GLN A 535 38.81 22.36 2.48
CA GLN A 535 40.09 22.26 3.18
C GLN A 535 40.10 22.46 4.71
N ASN A 536 38.99 22.82 5.38
CA ASN A 536 39.03 23.14 6.82
C ASN A 536 38.21 22.22 7.75
N TRP A 537 38.40 20.90 7.66
CA TRP A 537 38.00 19.96 8.74
C TRP A 537 39.20 19.26 9.39
N THR A 538 40.32 19.98 9.56
CA THR A 538 41.43 19.57 10.43
C THR A 538 41.55 20.56 11.59
N LEU A 539 41.15 20.14 12.80
CA LEU A 539 41.54 20.83 14.03
C LEU A 539 42.98 20.41 14.39
N HIS A 540 43.88 21.40 14.34
CA HIS A 540 45.29 21.44 14.80
C HIS A 540 45.44 21.24 16.33
N PRO A 541 46.64 21.02 16.94
CA PRO A 541 47.93 21.61 16.56
C PRO A 541 49.19 20.73 16.69
N GLN A 542 50.20 21.01 15.87
CA GLN A 542 51.59 20.71 16.22
C GLN A 542 52.47 21.94 16.00
N GLN A 543 53.05 22.39 17.10
CA GLN A 543 54.15 23.35 17.15
C GLN A 543 55.46 22.66 16.75
N SER A 544 56.30 23.43 16.07
CA SER A 544 57.76 23.36 15.96
C SER A 544 58.40 22.06 15.45
N ARG A 545 59.09 22.14 14.31
CA ARG A 545 60.57 22.27 14.25
C ARG A 545 61.03 22.25 12.80
N ASP A 546 61.40 23.44 12.34
CA ASP A 546 62.66 23.79 11.70
C ASP A 546 63.60 22.69 11.12
N VAL A 547 64.09 23.01 9.91
CA VAL A 547 65.46 22.87 9.39
C VAL A 547 65.74 21.82 8.29
N HIS A 548 66.21 22.37 7.16
CA HIS A 548 66.94 21.78 6.01
C HIS A 548 66.14 20.83 5.10
N GLU A 549 66.20 20.90 3.76
CA GLU A 549 67.37 21.16 2.93
C GLU A 549 66.97 21.54 1.48
N THR A 550 68.00 21.95 0.75
CA THR A 550 68.05 22.88 -0.37
C THR A 550 67.91 22.31 -1.80
N LYS A 551 67.43 23.20 -2.67
CA LYS A 551 67.96 23.58 -4.01
C LYS A 551 67.69 22.73 -5.28
N ARG A 552 67.32 23.51 -6.30
CA ARG A 552 67.60 23.41 -7.76
C ARG A 552 66.74 22.39 -8.54
N ASN A 553 66.22 22.70 -9.74
CA ASN A 553 66.49 23.79 -10.67
C ASN A 553 65.38 23.85 -11.75
N GLN A 554 64.95 25.09 -12.08
CA GLN A 554 64.86 25.68 -13.43
C GLN A 554 64.17 24.87 -14.55
N ARG A 555 63.18 25.33 -15.32
CA ARG A 555 62.85 26.61 -16.00
C ARG A 555 61.61 26.23 -16.89
N LYS A 556 60.68 27.04 -17.37
CA LYS A 556 60.55 28.48 -17.69
C LYS A 556 59.08 28.73 -18.11
N LYS A 557 58.51 29.86 -17.65
CA LYS A 557 57.67 30.87 -18.36
C LYS A 557 56.31 30.43 -18.98
N ILE A 558 55.19 31.18 -18.97
CA ILE A 558 54.80 32.58 -18.62
C ILE A 558 53.24 32.68 -18.71
N PRO A 559 52.58 33.77 -18.28
CA PRO A 559 51.27 33.76 -17.59
C PRO A 559 50.06 34.45 -18.27
N ILE A 560 48.88 34.19 -17.67
CA ILE A 560 47.75 35.09 -17.28
C ILE A 560 46.87 35.76 -18.38
N ILE A 561 45.58 35.84 -18.01
CA ILE A 561 44.49 36.81 -18.33
C ILE A 561 43.47 36.23 -19.31
N GLY A 562 42.17 36.09 -19.02
CA GLY A 562 41.38 36.46 -17.86
C GLY A 562 39.90 36.60 -18.25
N ARG A 563 39.04 36.32 -17.26
CA ARG A 563 37.67 36.86 -17.05
C ARG A 563 36.43 36.22 -17.69
N LYS A 564 35.58 35.81 -16.73
CA LYS A 564 34.14 36.06 -16.56
C LYS A 564 33.17 35.09 -17.25
N TYR A 565 32.65 34.15 -16.45
CA TYR A 565 31.25 33.74 -16.56
C TYR A 565 30.54 33.96 -15.22
N ARG A 566 29.52 34.84 -15.26
CA ARG A 566 28.56 35.08 -14.18
C ARG A 566 27.24 34.41 -14.58
N LYS A 567 26.71 33.65 -13.63
CA LYS A 567 25.33 33.14 -13.42
C LYS A 567 24.24 33.57 -14.41
N SER A 568 23.43 32.60 -14.83
CA SER A 568 21.97 32.75 -14.82
C SER A 568 21.27 31.41 -14.58
N SER A 569 20.61 31.34 -13.44
CA SER A 569 19.55 30.39 -13.08
C SER A 569 18.27 30.76 -13.84
N LEU A 570 17.65 29.80 -14.51
CA LEU A 570 16.27 29.94 -14.99
C LEU A 570 15.53 28.59 -14.88
N SER A 571 14.45 28.62 -14.09
CA SER A 571 13.59 27.50 -13.75
C SER A 571 12.80 26.99 -14.96
N ILE A 572 12.92 25.68 -15.22
CA ILE A 572 12.22 24.92 -16.26
C ILE A 572 10.79 24.60 -15.78
N ALA A 573 9.96 25.65 -15.62
CA ALA A 573 8.53 25.51 -15.29
C ALA A 573 7.62 25.87 -16.48
N LYS A 574 8.18 26.26 -17.63
CA LYS A 574 7.42 26.73 -18.82
C LYS A 574 7.61 25.88 -20.08
N LEU A 575 8.17 24.68 -19.95
CA LEU A 575 8.41 23.73 -21.06
C LEU A 575 7.23 22.77 -21.32
N GLY A 576 6.17 22.83 -20.51
CA GLY A 576 5.08 21.84 -20.55
C GLY A 576 3.97 22.05 -21.59
N SER A 577 3.99 23.10 -22.43
CA SER A 577 2.77 23.48 -23.16
C SER A 577 2.81 23.50 -24.69
N ARG A 578 3.91 23.20 -25.39
CA ARG A 578 3.87 23.09 -26.87
C ARG A 578 4.88 22.08 -27.45
N LEU A 579 4.55 20.79 -27.37
CA LEU A 579 5.14 19.73 -28.20
C LEU A 579 4.07 19.21 -29.16
N LYS A 580 4.10 19.71 -30.40
CA LYS A 580 3.53 19.04 -31.57
C LYS A 580 4.66 18.89 -32.57
N GLU A 581 5.12 17.67 -32.78
CA GLU A 581 5.44 17.04 -34.08
C GLU A 581 6.20 15.73 -33.86
N THR A 582 5.67 14.67 -34.46
CA THR A 582 5.86 13.24 -34.19
C THR A 582 7.20 12.65 -34.66
N GLN A 583 8.23 13.47 -34.89
CA GLN A 583 9.47 13.04 -35.53
C GLN A 583 10.68 12.95 -34.57
N GLY A 584 10.69 13.73 -33.48
CA GLY A 584 11.81 13.74 -32.50
C GLY A 584 11.83 12.57 -31.51
N ASP A 585 10.71 11.87 -31.30
CA ASP A 585 10.61 10.82 -30.27
C ASP A 585 11.30 9.51 -30.66
N PHE A 586 11.41 9.23 -31.98
CA PHE A 586 12.05 8.03 -32.49
C PHE A 586 13.57 8.12 -32.45
N GLU A 587 14.14 9.30 -32.69
CA GLU A 587 15.60 9.51 -32.62
C GLU A 587 16.14 9.24 -31.22
N LEU A 588 15.41 9.64 -30.17
CA LEU A 588 15.79 9.32 -28.79
C LEU A 588 15.69 7.82 -28.50
N ALA A 589 14.68 7.12 -29.01
CA ALA A 589 14.56 5.67 -28.85
C ALA A 589 15.70 4.92 -29.55
N GLU A 590 16.09 5.34 -30.75
CA GLU A 590 17.23 4.76 -31.48
C GLU A 590 18.57 5.08 -30.79
N CYS A 591 18.74 6.28 -30.24
CA CYS A 591 19.91 6.62 -29.44
C CYS A 591 20.03 5.74 -28.19
N LEU A 592 18.91 5.46 -27.52
CA LEU A 592 18.86 4.55 -26.37
C LEU A 592 19.17 3.10 -26.78
N LEU A 593 18.68 2.67 -27.95
CA LEU A 593 18.98 1.35 -28.50
C LEU A 593 20.48 1.20 -28.84
N ALA A 594 21.08 2.20 -29.47
CA ALA A 594 22.51 2.24 -29.77
C ALA A 594 23.35 2.17 -28.49
N TYR A 595 23.01 2.99 -27.49
CA TYR A 595 23.66 2.98 -26.17
C TYR A 595 23.63 1.60 -25.48
N LEU A 596 22.54 0.84 -25.64
CA LEU A 596 22.42 -0.50 -25.08
C LEU A 596 23.26 -1.53 -25.82
N LYS A 597 23.35 -1.44 -27.16
CA LYS A 597 24.16 -2.34 -27.98
C LYS A 597 25.66 -2.14 -27.69
N GLU A 598 26.12 -0.88 -27.61
CA GLU A 598 27.50 -0.55 -27.23
C GLU A 598 27.87 -1.10 -25.83
N GLY A 599 26.94 -1.03 -24.88
CA GLY A 599 27.14 -1.56 -23.53
C GLY A 599 27.18 -3.09 -23.42
N LEU A 600 26.71 -3.82 -24.43
CA LEU A 600 26.74 -5.29 -24.48
C LEU A 600 27.99 -5.85 -25.17
N GLU A 601 28.61 -5.05 -26.03
CA GLU A 601 29.87 -5.40 -26.73
C GLU A 601 31.09 -5.26 -25.80
N GLY A 602 31.01 -4.43 -24.76
CA GLY A 602 31.98 -4.34 -23.66
C GLY A 602 31.91 -5.50 -22.67
N ARG A 603 32.25 -6.72 -23.08
CA ARG A 603 32.42 -7.88 -22.18
C ARG A 603 33.89 -8.04 -21.77
N ASN A 604 34.29 -7.49 -20.62
CA ASN A 604 35.20 -8.16 -19.68
C ASN A 604 35.29 -7.45 -18.32
N ASN A 605 35.46 -8.26 -17.28
CA ASN A 605 35.34 -7.96 -15.85
C ASN A 605 36.53 -7.19 -15.26
N ASP A 606 36.84 -5.99 -15.75
CA ASP A 606 37.71 -5.07 -15.01
C ASP A 606 37.22 -3.63 -15.19
N TRP A 607 36.55 -3.09 -14.17
CA TRP A 607 36.25 -1.66 -14.07
C TRP A 607 37.40 -0.92 -13.37
N ASN A 608 38.65 -1.30 -13.67
CA ASN A 608 39.78 -0.39 -13.59
C ASN A 608 39.94 0.23 -14.98
N HIS A 609 39.70 1.54 -15.04
CA HIS A 609 39.94 2.42 -16.19
C HIS A 609 40.92 1.87 -17.24
N PRO A 610 40.51 1.74 -18.52
CA PRO A 610 41.42 2.02 -19.60
C PRO A 610 41.49 3.55 -19.71
N LYS A 611 42.69 4.11 -19.54
CA LYS A 611 43.01 5.44 -20.07
C LYS A 611 42.60 5.43 -21.53
N LEU A 612 41.58 6.22 -21.90
CA LEU A 612 41.29 6.51 -23.30
C LEU A 612 42.51 7.26 -23.85
N THR A 613 43.42 6.54 -24.51
CA THR A 613 44.45 7.14 -25.35
C THR A 613 43.76 7.75 -26.57
N GLU A 614 44.11 8.99 -26.89
CA GLU A 614 43.51 9.87 -27.92
C GLU A 614 43.57 9.36 -29.38
N SER A 615 43.85 8.10 -29.66
CA SER A 615 44.14 7.61 -31.02
C SER A 615 43.01 6.87 -31.73
N ALA A 616 41.77 6.83 -31.20
CA ALA A 616 40.69 6.05 -31.81
C ALA A 616 39.38 6.85 -32.03
N PHE A 617 39.45 8.08 -32.55
CA PHE A 617 38.29 8.76 -33.15
C PHE A 617 38.75 9.79 -34.21
N SER A 618 39.30 9.29 -35.31
CA SER A 618 39.37 10.06 -36.56
C SER A 618 38.15 9.73 -37.42
N ASP A 619 36.96 10.11 -36.96
CA ASP A 619 35.85 10.44 -37.87
C ASP A 619 34.77 11.24 -37.14
N SER A 620 34.97 12.56 -37.18
CA SER A 620 34.13 13.58 -36.58
C SER A 620 32.92 13.88 -37.48
N ASN A 621 31.81 13.16 -37.30
CA ASN A 621 30.53 13.61 -37.85
C ASN A 621 29.29 13.38 -36.96
N GLY A 622 29.40 12.61 -35.87
CA GLY A 622 28.27 12.36 -34.94
C GLY A 622 28.14 13.39 -33.80
N LYS A 623 29.26 13.78 -33.18
CA LYS A 623 29.25 14.63 -31.97
C LYS A 623 28.99 16.11 -32.27
N GLY A 624 29.43 16.59 -33.44
CA GLY A 624 29.20 17.95 -33.91
C GLY A 624 27.73 18.22 -34.25
N ARG A 625 27.04 17.27 -34.86
CA ARG A 625 25.62 17.40 -35.25
C ARG A 625 24.68 17.47 -34.04
N LEU A 626 25.00 16.76 -32.95
CA LEU A 626 24.24 16.81 -31.69
C LEU A 626 24.24 18.21 -31.07
N MET A 627 25.40 18.88 -31.03
CA MET A 627 25.52 20.22 -30.43
C MET A 627 25.05 21.32 -31.37
N ASP A 628 25.18 21.13 -32.70
CA ASP A 628 24.68 22.09 -33.70
C ASP A 628 23.15 22.08 -33.84
N ALA A 629 22.51 20.93 -33.65
CA ALA A 629 21.04 20.81 -33.61
C ALA A 629 20.47 21.49 -32.34
N ILE A 630 21.14 21.30 -31.19
CA ILE A 630 20.82 22.00 -29.93
C ILE A 630 21.06 23.51 -30.07
N GLY A 631 22.14 23.92 -30.76
CA GLY A 631 22.52 25.33 -30.96
C GLY A 631 21.66 26.10 -31.96
N LYS A 632 21.24 25.48 -33.06
CA LYS A 632 20.40 26.13 -34.09
C LYS A 632 18.96 26.34 -33.61
N SER A 633 18.46 25.50 -32.69
CA SER A 633 17.19 25.69 -31.98
C SER A 633 17.18 26.91 -31.04
N ILE A 634 18.35 27.40 -30.61
CA ILE A 634 18.49 28.51 -29.65
C ILE A 634 18.42 29.88 -30.36
N LYS A 635 18.98 30.00 -31.57
CA LYS A 635 19.11 31.30 -32.28
C LYS A 635 17.81 31.75 -32.97
N SER A 636 16.97 30.83 -33.43
CA SER A 636 15.64 31.13 -33.96
C SER A 636 14.68 31.67 -32.89
N SER A 637 14.95 31.39 -31.61
CA SER A 637 14.20 31.92 -30.44
C SER A 637 14.43 33.41 -30.16
N GLN A 638 15.54 34.01 -30.61
CA GLN A 638 15.86 35.42 -30.31
C GLN A 638 15.13 36.40 -31.25
N LYS A 639 14.87 36.01 -32.50
CA LYS A 639 14.27 36.90 -33.52
C LYS A 639 12.75 37.07 -33.36
N LEU A 640 12.07 36.18 -32.63
CA LEU A 640 10.62 36.27 -32.38
C LEU A 640 10.26 37.06 -31.10
N GLN A 641 11.23 37.32 -30.21
CA GLN A 641 11.03 38.08 -28.97
C GLN A 641 10.99 39.60 -29.18
N SER A 642 11.52 40.13 -30.29
CA SER A 642 11.48 41.56 -30.60
C SER A 642 10.15 42.03 -31.24
N LEU A 643 9.31 41.11 -31.72
CA LEU A 643 8.07 41.42 -32.46
C LEU A 643 6.81 41.45 -31.58
N LYS A 644 6.84 40.92 -30.34
CA LYS A 644 5.66 40.90 -29.43
C LYS A 644 5.65 41.97 -28.35
N ALA A 645 6.70 42.80 -28.25
CA ALA A 645 6.80 43.89 -27.26
C ALA A 645 6.31 45.26 -27.79
N LYS A 646 5.69 45.32 -28.98
CA LYS A 646 5.30 46.59 -29.64
C LYS A 646 3.82 46.98 -29.58
N HIS A 647 2.95 46.23 -28.89
CA HIS A 647 1.54 46.61 -28.72
C HIS A 647 1.03 46.42 -27.29
N ALA A 648 1.30 47.40 -26.44
CA ALA A 648 0.44 47.83 -25.34
C ALA A 648 0.94 49.19 -24.85
N ASN A 649 0.25 50.28 -25.24
CA ASN A 649 0.51 51.65 -24.75
C ASN A 649 -0.41 51.95 -23.53
N PRO A 650 -0.08 53.00 -22.74
CA PRO A 650 -0.43 53.18 -21.33
C PRO A 650 -1.63 54.12 -21.13
N LEU A 651 -2.14 54.18 -19.89
CA LEU A 651 -2.80 55.36 -19.32
C LEU A 651 -3.07 55.13 -17.82
N PHE A 652 -2.25 55.74 -16.96
CA PHE A 652 -2.62 56.77 -15.98
C PHE A 652 -1.66 56.78 -14.77
N SER A 653 -1.09 57.96 -14.56
CA SER A 653 -0.25 58.38 -13.44
C SER A 653 -0.89 59.64 -12.82
N HIS A 654 -0.66 59.82 -11.51
CA HIS A 654 -0.83 61.01 -10.65
C HIS A 654 -2.14 61.21 -9.86
N ILE A 655 -1.99 61.15 -8.52
CA ILE A 655 -2.16 62.20 -7.48
C ILE A 655 -1.82 61.48 -6.14
N ILE A 656 -0.63 61.57 -5.53
CA ILE A 656 0.02 62.57 -4.64
C ILE A 656 -0.70 62.87 -3.30
N ASP A 657 -0.02 62.43 -2.22
CA ASP A 657 0.22 62.94 -0.85
C ASP A 657 -0.87 63.61 0.03
N GLU A 658 -0.96 63.15 1.28
CA GLU A 658 -0.57 63.89 2.51
C GLU A 658 -1.32 63.40 3.78
N LYS A 659 -0.58 62.89 4.80
CA LYS A 659 -0.42 63.46 6.16
C LYS A 659 0.02 62.42 7.23
N GLN A 660 1.17 62.73 7.83
CA GLN A 660 1.69 62.21 9.10
C GLN A 660 1.13 63.00 10.29
N GLU A 661 1.05 62.36 11.46
CA GLU A 661 1.34 62.86 12.83
C GLU A 661 1.06 61.68 13.80
N SER A 662 2.01 60.97 14.43
CA SER A 662 2.99 61.31 15.49
C SER A 662 2.37 61.75 16.82
N ILE A 663 2.35 60.87 17.86
CA ILE A 663 2.69 61.19 19.27
C ILE A 663 3.33 59.97 19.98
N HIS A 664 4.43 60.24 20.71
CA HIS A 664 5.30 59.37 21.52
C HIS A 664 4.68 58.84 22.83
N GLY A 665 5.11 57.66 23.32
CA GLY A 665 5.97 57.48 24.53
C GLY A 665 5.13 57.12 25.77
N GLY A 666 5.49 56.35 26.79
CA GLY A 666 6.65 55.59 27.23
C GLY A 666 6.39 55.14 28.70
N ASN A 667 6.92 53.97 29.09
CA ASN A 667 7.30 53.51 30.45
C ASN A 667 6.31 53.41 31.66
N ALA A 668 6.16 52.16 32.12
CA ALA A 668 6.58 51.60 33.42
C ALA A 668 5.77 51.79 34.76
N THR A 669 5.45 50.62 35.34
CA THR A 669 5.45 50.19 36.76
C THR A 669 4.33 50.53 37.77
N ALA A 670 3.76 49.43 38.31
CA ALA A 670 3.54 49.08 39.72
C ALA A 670 2.23 49.44 40.49
N LEU A 671 1.71 48.36 41.13
CA LEU A 671 0.93 48.24 42.38
C LEU A 671 -0.59 48.51 42.36
N LEU A 672 -1.39 47.46 42.60
CA LEU A 672 -1.99 47.19 43.92
C LEU A 672 -2.69 45.80 43.97
N SER A 673 -2.43 45.12 45.08
CA SER A 673 -3.00 43.87 45.59
C SER A 673 -4.31 44.08 46.33
N VAL A 674 -5.26 43.13 46.28
CA VAL A 674 -6.11 42.77 47.46
C VAL A 674 -6.47 41.28 47.40
N SER A 675 -6.41 40.68 48.58
CA SER A 675 -6.40 39.27 48.96
C SER A 675 -7.80 38.68 49.23
N SER A 676 -7.86 37.35 49.34
CA SER A 676 -8.94 36.52 49.92
C SER A 676 -9.35 36.92 51.36
N PRO A 677 -10.39 36.24 51.88
CA PRO A 677 -10.28 35.66 53.22
C PRO A 677 -10.62 34.15 53.31
N GLN A 678 -9.83 33.49 54.16
CA GLN A 678 -9.95 32.17 54.81
C GLN A 678 -11.02 32.25 55.94
N GLY A 679 -11.53 31.21 56.64
CA GLY A 679 -11.30 29.76 56.71
C GLY A 679 -11.92 29.14 58.00
N LEU A 680 -11.99 27.79 58.05
CA LEU A 680 -11.76 26.86 59.20
C LEU A 680 -12.78 26.72 60.39
N PRO A 681 -12.71 25.69 61.29
CA PRO A 681 -12.25 24.25 61.21
C PRO A 681 -12.96 23.21 62.16
N CYS A 682 -12.33 22.01 62.28
CA CYS A 682 -12.29 20.93 63.32
C CYS A 682 -13.07 19.63 63.02
N SER A 683 -12.43 18.49 62.69
CA SER A 683 -11.60 17.51 63.48
C SER A 683 -12.47 16.58 64.36
N ASP A 684 -12.38 15.25 64.30
CA ASP A 684 -11.27 14.42 64.76
C ASP A 684 -11.16 13.01 64.13
N ARG A 685 -9.98 12.42 64.39
CA ARG A 685 -9.36 11.16 63.94
C ARG A 685 -10.07 9.87 64.38
N ILE A 686 -9.84 8.76 63.67
CA ILE A 686 -9.17 7.53 64.16
C ILE A 686 -8.86 6.58 62.97
N SER A 687 -7.81 5.79 63.20
CA SER A 687 -6.87 4.97 62.42
C SER A 687 -7.34 3.89 61.44
N ASP A 688 -6.46 3.66 60.45
CA ASP A 688 -5.95 2.40 59.89
C ASP A 688 -6.67 1.08 60.25
N ALA A 689 -7.24 0.44 59.22
CA ALA A 689 -7.13 -1.01 58.99
C ALA A 689 -7.63 -1.40 57.58
N THR A 690 -6.82 -2.25 56.96
CA THR A 690 -6.94 -3.05 55.73
C THR A 690 -8.33 -3.35 55.16
N ALA A 691 -8.47 -3.11 53.85
CA ALA A 691 -9.63 -3.39 53.00
C ALA A 691 -9.86 -4.88 52.67
N GLU A 692 -9.75 -5.78 53.65
CA GLU A 692 -9.79 -7.23 53.42
C GLU A 692 -10.92 -7.99 54.14
N GLU A 693 -11.87 -7.31 54.82
CA GLU A 693 -12.83 -7.99 55.72
C GLU A 693 -14.33 -7.61 55.57
N ILE A 694 -14.77 -7.03 54.45
CA ILE A 694 -16.22 -6.77 54.19
C ILE A 694 -16.80 -7.65 53.05
N LEU A 695 -16.04 -8.62 52.52
CA LEU A 695 -16.52 -9.52 51.46
C LEU A 695 -16.60 -11.00 51.87
N ASN A 696 -16.78 -11.31 53.15
CA ASN A 696 -17.07 -12.70 53.57
C ASN A 696 -18.08 -12.75 54.72
N GLN A 697 -19.01 -13.70 54.61
CA GLN A 697 -20.16 -14.02 55.49
C GLN A 697 -21.46 -13.30 55.06
N THR A 698 -22.36 -13.91 54.28
CA THR A 698 -23.17 -15.06 54.72
C THR A 698 -23.61 -15.95 53.53
N ILE A 699 -22.84 -17.04 53.38
CA ILE A 699 -23.14 -18.45 53.03
C ILE A 699 -24.53 -18.81 52.48
N GLY A 700 -24.50 -19.47 51.30
CA GLY A 700 -25.55 -20.34 50.77
C GLY A 700 -25.21 -20.91 49.37
N GLY A 701 -23.95 -21.28 49.13
CA GLY A 701 -23.47 -21.75 47.82
C GLY A 701 -23.55 -23.26 47.67
N GLU A 702 -24.73 -23.80 47.37
CA GLU A 702 -24.91 -25.19 46.91
C GLU A 702 -24.71 -25.28 45.39
N SER A 703 -23.81 -26.19 44.98
CA SER A 703 -23.64 -26.85 43.67
C SER A 703 -23.80 -26.03 42.38
N THR A 704 -22.73 -25.97 41.58
CA THR A 704 -22.80 -25.65 40.14
C THR A 704 -23.47 -26.80 39.39
N ASP A 705 -24.79 -26.86 39.48
CA ASP A 705 -25.60 -27.75 38.67
C ASP A 705 -25.98 -27.06 37.35
N ASN A 706 -25.99 -27.85 36.28
CA ASN A 706 -26.07 -27.48 34.88
C ASN A 706 -27.49 -26.97 34.52
N LYS A 707 -27.87 -25.78 35.02
CA LYS A 707 -29.26 -25.29 34.92
C LYS A 707 -29.62 -24.95 33.47
N LYS A 708 -30.51 -25.76 32.89
CA LYS A 708 -31.13 -25.54 31.58
C LYS A 708 -31.92 -24.20 31.58
N PRO A 709 -31.92 -23.43 30.47
CA PRO A 709 -32.77 -22.25 30.31
C PRO A 709 -34.23 -22.56 30.62
N ARG A 710 -34.96 -21.65 31.27
CA ARG A 710 -36.38 -21.83 31.58
C ARG A 710 -37.13 -20.52 31.40
N CYS A 711 -38.38 -20.59 30.97
CA CYS A 711 -39.25 -19.43 30.86
C CYS A 711 -39.74 -19.04 32.26
N LEU A 712 -39.48 -17.81 32.70
CA LEU A 712 -39.89 -17.37 34.03
C LEU A 712 -41.38 -16.98 34.12
N LEU A 713 -42.08 -16.91 32.98
CA LEU A 713 -43.52 -16.63 32.91
C LEU A 713 -44.34 -17.92 33.10
N CYS A 714 -44.01 -18.99 32.37
CA CYS A 714 -44.74 -20.27 32.41
C CYS A 714 -43.96 -21.46 33.00
N LEU A 715 -42.72 -21.23 33.45
CA LEU A 715 -41.83 -22.23 34.08
C LEU A 715 -41.38 -23.40 33.20
N GLN A 716 -41.66 -23.39 31.90
CA GLN A 716 -41.17 -24.42 30.97
C GLN A 716 -39.64 -24.35 30.80
N SER A 717 -38.98 -25.51 30.78
CA SER A 717 -37.52 -25.63 30.58
C SER A 717 -37.16 -25.96 29.12
N PHE A 718 -36.03 -25.45 28.65
CA PHE A 718 -35.57 -25.54 27.26
C PHE A 718 -34.11 -25.99 27.20
N SER A 719 -33.74 -26.68 26.14
CA SER A 719 -32.35 -27.11 25.91
C SER A 719 -31.41 -25.98 25.48
N SER A 720 -31.95 -24.83 25.05
CA SER A 720 -31.16 -23.65 24.67
C SER A 720 -31.93 -22.35 24.84
N THR A 721 -31.20 -21.24 24.98
CA THR A 721 -31.76 -19.89 25.06
C THR A 721 -32.47 -19.45 23.76
N ALA A 722 -32.10 -20.04 22.62
CA ALA A 722 -32.78 -19.80 21.34
C ALA A 722 -34.20 -20.38 21.32
N LEU A 723 -34.39 -21.60 21.84
CA LEU A 723 -35.71 -22.21 21.98
C LEU A 723 -36.57 -21.48 23.02
N LEU A 724 -35.95 -21.05 24.12
CA LEU A 724 -36.59 -20.18 25.10
C LEU A 724 -37.06 -18.86 24.45
N THR A 725 -36.22 -18.22 23.65
CA THR A 725 -36.56 -16.98 22.93
C THR A 725 -37.75 -17.20 21.98
N SER A 726 -37.72 -18.27 21.19
CA SER A 726 -38.83 -18.61 20.28
C SER A 726 -40.11 -18.93 21.03
N HIS A 727 -40.04 -19.55 22.20
CA HIS A 727 -41.20 -19.84 23.03
C HIS A 727 -41.83 -18.54 23.58
N VAL A 728 -41.02 -17.66 24.17
CA VAL A 728 -41.51 -16.37 24.72
C VAL A 728 -42.13 -15.52 23.62
N GLN A 729 -41.52 -15.48 22.42
CA GLN A 729 -42.06 -14.77 21.26
C GLN A 729 -43.41 -15.31 20.76
N ARG A 730 -43.72 -16.59 21.01
CA ARG A 730 -44.95 -17.24 20.51
C ARG A 730 -46.07 -17.26 21.53
N GLN A 731 -45.77 -17.25 22.82
CA GLN A 731 -46.74 -17.57 23.88
C GLN A 731 -46.96 -16.43 24.86
N HIS A 732 -46.04 -15.46 24.92
CA HIS A 732 -46.04 -14.46 25.99
C HIS A 732 -45.87 -13.03 25.50
N MET A 733 -45.82 -12.76 24.20
CA MET A 733 -45.61 -11.40 23.69
C MET A 733 -46.67 -10.41 24.18
N GLU A 734 -47.94 -10.81 24.17
CA GLU A 734 -49.05 -9.99 24.67
C GLU A 734 -48.92 -9.74 26.18
N SER A 735 -48.41 -10.71 26.95
CA SER A 735 -48.16 -10.55 28.39
C SER A 735 -47.01 -9.60 28.72
N LEU A 736 -46.24 -9.18 27.71
CA LEU A 736 -45.15 -8.21 27.84
C LEU A 736 -45.58 -6.80 27.38
N GLU A 737 -46.84 -6.63 26.96
CA GLU A 737 -47.42 -5.33 26.59
C GLU A 737 -47.95 -4.65 27.86
N GLY A 738 -47.40 -3.47 28.17
CA GLY A 738 -47.71 -2.74 29.41
C GLY A 738 -46.82 -3.13 30.60
N GLN A 739 -46.87 -2.34 31.67
CA GLN A 739 -46.09 -2.62 32.89
C GLN A 739 -46.69 -3.81 33.62
N PHE A 740 -45.85 -4.73 34.09
CA PHE A 740 -46.29 -5.90 34.85
C PHE A 740 -45.26 -6.29 35.92
N THR A 741 -45.73 -6.93 37.00
CA THR A 741 -44.87 -7.41 38.09
C THR A 741 -44.18 -8.70 37.66
N CYS A 742 -42.86 -8.81 37.86
CA CYS A 742 -42.12 -10.02 37.53
C CYS A 742 -42.62 -11.21 38.38
N PRO A 743 -43.19 -12.27 37.77
CA PRO A 743 -43.72 -13.41 38.52
C PRO A 743 -42.65 -14.15 39.34
N GLU A 744 -41.41 -14.13 38.87
CA GLU A 744 -40.31 -14.82 39.53
C GLU A 744 -39.71 -14.02 40.69
N CYS A 745 -39.70 -12.68 40.61
CA CYS A 745 -39.38 -11.84 41.77
C CYS A 745 -40.42 -12.03 42.88
N PHE A 746 -41.70 -12.03 42.50
CA PHE A 746 -42.81 -12.25 43.43
C PHE A 746 -42.71 -13.62 44.12
N ARG A 747 -42.45 -14.71 43.37
CA ARG A 747 -42.23 -16.05 43.93
C ARG A 747 -41.04 -16.10 44.90
N ASN A 748 -40.00 -15.30 44.66
CA ASN A 748 -38.81 -15.24 45.49
C ASN A 748 -38.90 -14.25 46.67
N LYS A 749 -40.09 -13.71 46.97
CA LYS A 749 -40.34 -12.72 48.04
C LYS A 749 -39.42 -11.49 47.99
N LYS A 750 -38.89 -11.17 46.81
CA LYS A 750 -38.27 -9.85 46.57
C LYS A 750 -39.42 -8.89 46.33
N GLU A 751 -39.36 -7.70 46.93
CA GLU A 751 -40.39 -6.62 46.81
C GLU A 751 -40.92 -6.49 45.37
N ASP A 752 -42.16 -6.02 45.19
CA ASP A 752 -42.89 -5.98 43.91
C ASP A 752 -42.11 -5.26 42.79
N VAL A 753 -41.22 -6.00 42.10
CA VAL A 753 -40.43 -5.45 41.00
C VAL A 753 -41.30 -5.35 39.76
N VAL A 754 -41.73 -4.12 39.48
CA VAL A 754 -42.45 -3.76 38.25
C VAL A 754 -41.45 -3.67 37.10
N VAL A 755 -41.68 -4.47 36.06
CA VAL A 755 -40.91 -4.39 34.80
C VAL A 755 -41.58 -3.35 33.91
N ALA A 756 -40.79 -2.36 33.45
CA ALA A 756 -41.25 -1.43 32.43
C ALA A 756 -41.71 -2.22 31.20
N GLY A 757 -42.92 -1.99 30.71
CA GLY A 757 -43.50 -2.79 29.63
C GLY A 757 -42.60 -2.87 28.39
N GLY A 758 -42.62 -4.02 27.73
CA GLY A 758 -41.92 -4.25 26.47
C GLY A 758 -40.91 -5.43 26.51
N PRO A 759 -40.73 -6.13 25.37
CA PRO A 759 -39.88 -7.33 25.30
C PRO A 759 -38.40 -7.11 25.67
N THR A 760 -37.85 -5.95 25.32
CA THR A 760 -36.45 -5.59 25.64
C THR A 760 -36.25 -5.37 27.14
N ALA A 761 -37.20 -4.69 27.79
CA ALA A 761 -37.16 -4.42 29.22
C ALA A 761 -37.29 -5.72 30.03
N TRP A 762 -38.16 -6.63 29.60
CA TRP A 762 -38.23 -7.98 30.16
C TRP A 762 -36.92 -8.75 30.03
N SER A 763 -36.32 -8.77 28.83
CA SER A 763 -35.05 -9.47 28.58
C SER A 763 -33.92 -8.93 29.46
N ALA A 764 -33.86 -7.60 29.61
CA ALA A 764 -32.86 -6.93 30.45
C ALA A 764 -33.06 -7.23 31.93
N HIS A 765 -34.30 -7.16 32.43
CA HIS A 765 -34.64 -7.48 33.81
C HIS A 765 -34.28 -8.93 34.17
N VAL A 766 -34.65 -9.90 33.33
CA VAL A 766 -34.33 -11.31 33.59
C VAL A 766 -32.82 -11.54 33.59
N ALA A 767 -32.09 -10.91 32.66
CA ALA A 767 -30.64 -11.05 32.59
C ALA A 767 -29.92 -10.49 33.83
N SER A 768 -30.41 -9.37 34.40
CA SER A 768 -29.80 -8.73 35.55
C SER A 768 -30.22 -9.35 36.89
N VAL A 769 -31.50 -9.76 37.03
CA VAL A 769 -32.05 -10.20 38.32
C VAL A 769 -32.06 -11.72 38.50
N HIS A 770 -32.26 -12.47 37.41
CA HIS A 770 -32.39 -13.93 37.43
C HIS A 770 -31.30 -14.68 36.66
N GLY A 771 -30.33 -13.95 36.10
CA GLY A 771 -29.17 -14.49 35.39
C GLY A 771 -29.40 -14.71 33.89
N ARG A 772 -28.31 -14.57 33.12
CA ARG A 772 -28.34 -14.60 31.64
C ARG A 772 -28.84 -15.92 31.03
N VAL A 773 -28.77 -17.03 31.77
CA VAL A 773 -29.20 -18.35 31.28
C VAL A 773 -30.72 -18.43 31.10
N HIS A 774 -31.49 -17.64 31.86
CA HIS A 774 -32.95 -17.59 31.78
C HIS A 774 -33.47 -16.39 30.95
N ALA A 775 -32.58 -15.55 30.43
CA ALA A 775 -32.94 -14.35 29.68
C ALA A 775 -33.23 -14.66 28.20
N PRO A 776 -34.47 -14.46 27.70
CA PRO A 776 -34.73 -14.54 26.27
C PRO A 776 -34.06 -13.35 25.54
N ASN A 777 -33.66 -13.55 24.29
CA ASN A 777 -33.07 -12.47 23.48
C ASN A 777 -34.15 -11.79 22.63
N LEU A 778 -34.92 -10.89 23.24
CA LEU A 778 -36.05 -10.20 22.57
C LEU A 778 -35.68 -8.84 21.97
N ILE A 779 -34.39 -8.58 21.67
CA ILE A 779 -33.94 -7.34 21.02
C ILE A 779 -34.43 -7.34 19.56
N HIS A 780 -35.33 -6.41 19.21
CA HIS A 780 -35.95 -6.36 17.89
C HIS A 780 -34.98 -5.99 16.74
N PRO A 781 -34.95 -6.75 15.62
CA PRO A 781 -34.21 -6.38 14.43
C PRO A 781 -34.96 -5.34 13.57
N ARG A 782 -34.25 -4.36 13.01
CA ARG A 782 -34.77 -3.51 11.92
C ARG A 782 -35.17 -4.41 10.73
N ASN A 783 -36.41 -4.31 10.28
CA ASN A 783 -36.93 -5.10 9.16
C ASN A 783 -36.53 -4.48 7.81
N ALA A 784 -36.04 -5.32 6.91
CA ALA A 784 -35.71 -4.99 5.54
C ALA A 784 -36.92 -5.24 4.63
N LEU A 785 -37.37 -4.21 3.94
CA LEU A 785 -38.45 -4.28 2.96
C LEU A 785 -37.90 -4.59 1.57
N CYS A 786 -38.48 -5.58 0.89
CA CYS A 786 -38.24 -5.83 -0.53
C CYS A 786 -39.22 -5.02 -1.37
N LEU A 787 -38.73 -4.10 -2.20
CA LEU A 787 -39.59 -3.28 -3.06
C LEU A 787 -40.12 -4.03 -4.32
N LEU A 788 -39.63 -5.24 -4.59
CA LEU A 788 -40.12 -6.08 -5.70
C LEU A 788 -41.40 -6.84 -5.36
N CYS A 789 -41.54 -7.27 -4.10
CA CYS A 789 -42.70 -8.05 -3.65
C CYS A 789 -43.38 -7.50 -2.39
N ASN A 790 -42.94 -6.34 -1.91
CA ASN A 790 -43.43 -5.65 -0.72
C ASN A 790 -43.45 -6.50 0.57
N ARG A 791 -42.52 -7.47 0.71
CA ARG A 791 -42.42 -8.34 1.90
C ARG A 791 -41.29 -7.87 2.83
N LYS A 792 -41.50 -8.04 4.14
CA LYS A 792 -40.57 -7.67 5.20
C LYS A 792 -39.76 -8.87 5.65
N PHE A 793 -38.45 -8.70 5.80
CA PHE A 793 -37.51 -9.74 6.21
C PHE A 793 -36.59 -9.23 7.30
N THR A 794 -36.04 -10.14 8.11
CA THR A 794 -34.87 -9.80 8.93
C THR A 794 -33.67 -9.49 8.02
N LYS A 795 -32.68 -8.72 8.49
CA LYS A 795 -31.47 -8.41 7.71
C LYS A 795 -30.81 -9.66 7.10
N ARG A 796 -30.76 -10.78 7.84
CA ARG A 796 -30.24 -12.06 7.35
C ARG A 796 -31.19 -12.77 6.38
N GLY A 797 -32.50 -12.66 6.60
CA GLY A 797 -33.51 -13.27 5.73
C GLY A 797 -33.60 -12.62 4.35
N PHE A 798 -33.33 -11.31 4.25
CA PHE A 798 -33.45 -10.55 3.02
C PHE A 798 -32.52 -11.06 1.90
N ASN A 799 -31.25 -11.34 2.21
CA ASN A 799 -30.30 -11.82 1.20
C ASN A 799 -30.70 -13.18 0.60
N LYS A 800 -31.28 -14.06 1.43
CA LYS A 800 -31.84 -15.34 0.96
C LYS A 800 -33.13 -15.14 0.17
N HIS A 801 -33.90 -14.10 0.50
CA HIS A 801 -35.10 -13.76 -0.23
C HIS A 801 -34.81 -13.17 -1.61
N LEU A 802 -33.83 -12.27 -1.74
CA LEU A 802 -33.53 -11.57 -2.99
C LEU A 802 -33.17 -12.53 -4.14
N SER A 803 -32.56 -13.69 -3.83
CA SER A 803 -32.30 -14.72 -4.84
C SER A 803 -33.55 -15.36 -5.45
N PHE A 804 -34.71 -15.28 -4.80
CA PHE A 804 -35.98 -15.74 -5.40
C PHE A 804 -36.47 -14.83 -6.53
N HIS A 805 -35.93 -13.62 -6.65
CA HIS A 805 -36.16 -12.73 -7.78
C HIS A 805 -35.08 -12.87 -8.86
N GLY A 806 -34.26 -13.93 -8.83
CA GLY A 806 -33.14 -14.14 -9.76
C GLY A 806 -33.53 -13.97 -11.23
N GLU A 807 -34.64 -14.58 -11.65
CA GLU A 807 -35.13 -14.54 -13.04
C GLU A 807 -35.55 -13.14 -13.50
N LEU A 808 -36.00 -12.27 -12.59
CA LEU A 808 -36.32 -10.87 -12.90
C LEU A 808 -35.08 -10.05 -13.29
N PHE A 809 -33.90 -10.46 -12.82
CA PHE A 809 -32.65 -9.77 -13.11
C PHE A 809 -31.99 -10.22 -14.42
N ASP A 810 -32.49 -11.29 -15.05
CA ASP A 810 -31.98 -11.81 -16.32
C ASP A 810 -32.42 -10.97 -17.53
N GLN A 811 -33.45 -10.15 -17.38
CA GLN A 811 -33.92 -9.20 -18.41
C GLN A 811 -34.14 -7.79 -17.84
N PRO A 812 -34.02 -6.75 -18.67
CA PRO A 812 -34.32 -5.38 -18.23
C PRO A 812 -35.77 -5.24 -17.78
N PHE A 813 -36.01 -4.78 -16.55
CA PHE A 813 -37.35 -4.54 -16.00
C PHE A 813 -37.49 -3.10 -15.49
N ALA A 814 -38.73 -2.60 -15.36
CA ALA A 814 -38.98 -1.28 -14.79
C ALA A 814 -39.09 -1.38 -13.26
N CYS A 815 -38.52 -0.42 -12.52
CA CYS A 815 -38.71 -0.36 -11.07
C CYS A 815 -40.21 -0.22 -10.74
N PRO A 816 -40.81 -1.15 -9.96
CA PRO A 816 -42.23 -1.11 -9.64
C PRO A 816 -42.61 0.20 -8.95
N ILE A 817 -41.79 0.69 -8.01
CA ILE A 817 -42.10 1.89 -7.22
C ILE A 817 -42.02 3.17 -8.07
N CYS A 818 -41.00 3.30 -8.92
CA CYS A 818 -40.91 4.45 -9.84
C CYS A 818 -42.03 4.46 -10.89
N LEU A 819 -42.51 3.28 -11.30
CA LEU A 819 -43.63 3.16 -12.23
C LEU A 819 -44.93 3.72 -11.65
N HIS A 820 -45.14 3.65 -10.32
CA HIS A 820 -46.32 4.23 -9.65
C HIS A 820 -46.31 5.77 -9.65
N VAL A 821 -45.18 6.40 -9.97
CA VAL A 821 -45.05 7.87 -10.08
C VAL A 821 -44.70 8.31 -11.50
N ASP A 822 -45.05 7.49 -12.51
CA ASP A 822 -44.82 7.72 -13.94
C ASP A 822 -43.34 7.94 -14.35
N ILE A 823 -42.39 7.47 -13.53
CA ILE A 823 -40.96 7.48 -13.85
C ILE A 823 -40.52 6.11 -14.36
N VAL A 824 -40.25 6.00 -15.66
CA VAL A 824 -39.73 4.76 -16.25
C VAL A 824 -38.22 4.65 -16.02
N THR A 825 -37.84 4.02 -14.91
CA THR A 825 -36.43 3.64 -14.67
C THR A 825 -36.20 2.18 -15.04
N ARG A 826 -35.40 1.95 -16.10
CA ARG A 826 -35.07 0.60 -16.58
C ARG A 826 -33.86 0.04 -15.83
N ILE A 827 -34.05 -1.11 -15.20
CA ILE A 827 -33.08 -1.80 -14.34
C ILE A 827 -32.58 -3.04 -15.07
N ILE A 828 -31.26 -3.20 -15.14
CA ILE A 828 -30.55 -4.32 -15.77
C ILE A 828 -29.67 -4.96 -14.68
N GLY A 829 -30.12 -6.10 -14.18
CA GLY A 829 -29.38 -6.86 -13.17
C GLY A 829 -29.54 -6.38 -11.72
N VAL A 830 -29.09 -7.22 -10.79
CA VAL A 830 -29.26 -7.03 -9.34
C VAL A 830 -28.42 -5.87 -8.77
N ASP A 831 -27.26 -5.57 -9.38
CA ASP A 831 -26.39 -4.47 -8.93
C ASP A 831 -27.00 -3.11 -9.27
N GLN A 832 -27.59 -2.97 -10.46
CA GLN A 832 -28.30 -1.75 -10.84
C GLN A 832 -29.58 -1.58 -10.02
N TRP A 833 -30.27 -2.68 -9.70
CA TRP A 833 -31.39 -2.66 -8.76
C TRP A 833 -30.97 -2.15 -7.39
N ALA A 834 -29.90 -2.71 -6.81
CA ALA A 834 -29.40 -2.30 -5.51
C ALA A 834 -29.01 -0.82 -5.46
N PHE A 835 -28.31 -0.35 -6.49
CA PHE A 835 -27.92 1.06 -6.62
C PHE A 835 -29.13 1.98 -6.79
N HIS A 836 -30.11 1.59 -7.62
CA HIS A 836 -31.33 2.34 -7.81
C HIS A 836 -32.14 2.46 -6.51
N VAL A 837 -32.32 1.37 -5.77
CA VAL A 837 -33.03 1.39 -4.48
C VAL A 837 -32.31 2.29 -3.47
N TYR A 838 -30.97 2.25 -3.42
CA TYR A 838 -30.18 3.15 -2.58
C TYR A 838 -30.40 4.63 -2.94
N CYS A 839 -30.23 5.00 -4.21
CA CYS A 839 -30.30 6.40 -4.64
C CYS A 839 -31.73 6.97 -4.70
N ALA A 840 -32.72 6.16 -5.11
CA ALA A 840 -34.07 6.63 -5.42
C ALA A 840 -35.09 6.35 -4.31
N HIS A 841 -34.84 5.37 -3.43
CA HIS A 841 -35.81 4.89 -2.44
C HIS A 841 -35.27 4.85 -1.00
N GLY A 842 -34.10 5.47 -0.75
CA GLY A 842 -33.50 5.50 0.59
C GLY A 842 -33.05 4.12 1.09
N GLY A 843 -32.56 3.29 0.17
CA GLY A 843 -32.03 1.97 0.49
C GLY A 843 -30.84 2.01 1.45
N ASP A 844 -30.59 0.91 2.16
CA ASP A 844 -29.54 0.82 3.17
C ASP A 844 -28.19 0.40 2.57
N GLU A 845 -27.12 1.09 2.98
CA GLU A 845 -25.75 0.85 2.50
C GLU A 845 -25.20 -0.54 2.91
N THR A 846 -25.73 -1.11 4.00
CA THR A 846 -25.30 -2.42 4.52
C THR A 846 -26.14 -3.60 4.02
N LEU A 847 -27.31 -3.34 3.43
CA LEU A 847 -28.23 -4.35 2.93
C LEU A 847 -28.81 -3.93 1.56
N LEU A 848 -27.96 -4.11 0.55
CA LEU A 848 -28.17 -3.73 -0.84
C LEU A 848 -29.50 -4.25 -1.41
N GLY A 849 -30.26 -3.36 -2.07
CA GLY A 849 -31.55 -3.68 -2.70
C GLY A 849 -32.75 -3.72 -1.75
N SER A 850 -32.58 -3.31 -0.49
CA SER A 850 -33.65 -3.21 0.51
C SER A 850 -33.81 -1.78 1.05
N VAL A 851 -35.01 -1.48 1.56
CA VAL A 851 -35.27 -0.28 2.39
C VAL A 851 -35.46 -0.73 3.83
N LEU A 852 -34.69 -0.18 4.77
CA LEU A 852 -34.91 -0.44 6.19
C LEU A 852 -36.02 0.47 6.72
N LEU A 853 -37.10 -0.12 7.23
CA LEU A 853 -38.18 0.66 7.82
C LEU A 853 -37.77 1.17 9.23
N PRO A 854 -37.91 2.48 9.52
CA PRO A 854 -37.78 3.01 10.87
C PRO A 854 -38.87 2.42 11.79
N GLN A 855 -38.59 2.35 13.08
CA GLN A 855 -39.59 1.94 14.08
C GLN A 855 -40.63 3.06 14.24
N MET A 856 -41.86 2.82 13.79
CA MET A 856 -43.02 3.55 14.31
C MET A 856 -44.07 2.55 14.76
N HIS A 857 -44.45 2.69 16.03
CA HIS A 857 -45.79 2.39 16.52
C HIS A 857 -46.75 3.30 15.74
N MET A 858 -47.77 2.75 15.09
CA MET A 858 -49.12 3.31 15.02
C MET A 858 -50.04 2.47 14.14
N ASP A 859 -51.30 2.48 14.54
CA ASP A 859 -52.46 1.85 13.95
C ASP A 859 -52.58 2.03 12.43
N LEU A 860 -53.11 1.00 11.78
CA LEU A 860 -53.58 1.04 10.40
C LEU A 860 -54.84 1.93 10.34
N GLY A 861 -54.62 3.24 10.29
CA GLY A 861 -55.61 4.26 9.97
C GLY A 861 -55.11 5.11 8.83
N ASP A 862 -55.66 4.83 7.65
CA ASP A 862 -55.74 5.64 6.43
C ASP A 862 -55.03 7.02 6.47
N GLN A 863 -53.81 7.12 5.90
CA GLN A 863 -53.22 8.39 5.48
C GLN A 863 -52.07 8.18 4.48
N THR A 864 -52.20 8.83 3.32
CA THR A 864 -51.24 8.92 2.21
C THR A 864 -49.93 9.58 2.65
N TRP A 865 -48.79 8.98 2.29
CA TRP A 865 -47.48 9.59 2.53
C TRP A 865 -47.15 10.60 1.41
N GLU A 866 -46.93 11.86 1.76
CA GLU A 866 -46.39 12.87 0.85
C GLU A 866 -44.85 12.81 0.81
N MET A 867 -44.28 12.69 -0.40
CA MET A 867 -42.84 12.72 -0.63
C MET A 867 -42.26 14.13 -0.47
N LYS A 868 -41.70 14.46 0.71
CA LYS A 868 -40.77 15.60 0.85
C LYS A 868 -39.33 15.11 0.83
N GLY A 869 -38.72 15.15 -0.36
CA GLY A 869 -37.30 14.84 -0.51
C GLY A 869 -36.71 14.78 -1.91
N CYS A 870 -37.37 15.29 -2.96
CA CYS A 870 -36.84 15.30 -4.31
C CYS A 870 -36.55 16.72 -4.81
N LYS A 871 -35.55 17.40 -4.21
CA LYS A 871 -34.89 18.59 -4.81
C LYS A 871 -33.45 18.71 -4.33
N ARG A 872 -32.50 18.07 -5.04
CA ARG A 872 -31.10 18.53 -5.21
C ARG A 872 -30.43 17.81 -6.38
N LYS A 873 -30.47 18.49 -7.53
CA LYS A 873 -29.58 18.47 -8.71
C LYS A 873 -29.19 17.12 -9.34
N ALA A 874 -30.02 16.67 -10.28
CA ALA A 874 -29.56 16.00 -11.49
C ALA A 874 -29.40 17.06 -12.60
N GLU A 875 -28.22 17.65 -12.72
CA GLU A 875 -27.78 18.35 -13.93
C GLU A 875 -26.62 17.52 -14.51
N LEU A 876 -26.97 16.49 -15.28
CA LEU A 876 -26.01 15.81 -16.15
C LEU A 876 -25.78 16.71 -17.37
N HIS A 877 -24.60 17.32 -17.45
CA HIS A 877 -24.11 17.84 -18.72
C HIS A 877 -23.85 16.68 -19.67
N VAL A 878 -24.65 16.67 -20.73
CA VAL A 878 -24.51 15.91 -21.96
C VAL A 878 -23.15 16.20 -22.60
N LEU A 879 -22.36 15.16 -22.86
CA LEU A 879 -21.25 15.23 -23.84
C LEU A 879 -21.87 15.22 -25.26
N PRO A 880 -21.60 16.22 -26.11
CA PRO A 880 -22.12 16.25 -27.47
C PRO A 880 -21.20 15.45 -28.40
N GLY A 881 -21.74 14.41 -29.01
CA GLY A 881 -21.03 13.67 -30.06
C GLY A 881 -21.65 12.32 -30.32
N LEU A 882 -22.71 12.31 -31.15
CA LEU A 882 -23.13 11.26 -32.08
C LEU A 882 -24.58 11.55 -32.49
N ALA A 883 -24.76 12.57 -33.32
CA ALA A 883 -25.97 12.72 -34.12
C ALA A 883 -25.68 12.15 -35.50
N ALA A 884 -26.04 10.89 -35.72
CA ALA A 884 -26.26 10.34 -37.05
C ALA A 884 -27.72 9.89 -37.11
N LYS A 885 -28.49 10.60 -37.94
CA LYS A 885 -29.85 10.27 -38.34
C LYS A 885 -29.85 8.88 -38.97
N GLU A 886 -30.83 8.06 -38.62
CA GLU A 886 -31.54 7.29 -39.62
C GLU A 886 -33.02 7.20 -39.25
N ARG A 887 -33.84 7.71 -40.16
CA ARG A 887 -35.29 7.65 -40.14
C ARG A 887 -35.68 6.27 -40.64
N TYR A 888 -36.61 5.62 -39.97
CA TYR A 888 -37.62 4.83 -40.66
C TYR A 888 -38.97 5.15 -40.01
N THR A 889 -39.70 6.05 -40.66
CA THR A 889 -41.14 6.19 -40.51
C THR A 889 -41.81 5.12 -41.34
N ASP A 890 -42.94 4.63 -40.82
CA ASP A 890 -44.14 4.17 -41.54
C ASP A 890 -44.67 2.90 -40.87
N THR A 891 -45.96 2.73 -40.59
CA THR A 891 -47.16 3.56 -40.77
C THR A 891 -48.29 2.83 -40.01
N HIS A 892 -49.28 3.59 -39.53
CA HIS A 892 -50.74 3.34 -39.62
C HIS A 892 -51.28 1.90 -39.54
N GLU A 893 -52.33 1.54 -38.79
CA GLU A 893 -53.61 2.20 -38.45
C GLU A 893 -54.19 1.38 -37.27
N SER A 894 -54.67 1.96 -36.17
CA SER A 894 -55.92 2.70 -35.98
C SER A 894 -57.22 1.87 -35.98
N LYS A 895 -58.08 2.24 -35.02
CA LYS A 895 -59.52 1.95 -34.80
C LYS A 895 -59.77 0.93 -33.68
N LYS A 896 -60.66 1.21 -32.72
CA LYS A 896 -61.56 2.35 -32.44
C LYS A 896 -62.18 2.05 -31.06
N ARG A 897 -62.43 3.13 -30.27
CA ARG A 897 -63.67 3.44 -29.49
C ARG A 897 -64.34 2.30 -28.71
N LYS A 898 -64.84 2.45 -27.49
CA LYS A 898 -65.18 3.60 -26.61
C LYS A 898 -65.85 2.94 -25.38
N THR A 899 -65.74 3.57 -24.19
CA THR A 899 -66.75 3.66 -23.09
C THR A 899 -67.43 2.37 -22.62
N LYS A 900 -67.50 1.99 -21.34
CA LYS A 900 -67.92 2.62 -20.07
C LYS A 900 -67.92 1.38 -19.11
N ASP A 901 -67.56 1.39 -17.84
CA ASP A 901 -67.82 2.27 -16.71
C ASP A 901 -66.64 2.22 -15.73
#